data_AF-V2TN18-F1
#
_entry.id   AF-V2TN18-F1
#
_cell.length_a   1.000
_cell.length_b   1.000
_cell.length_c   1.000
_cell.angle_alpha   90.00
_cell.angle_beta   90.00
_cell.angle_gamma   90.00
#
_symmetry.space_group_name_H-M   'P 1'
#
loop_
_entity.id
_entity.type
_entity.pdbx_description
1 polymer ?
#
loop_
_entity_poly.entity_id
_entity_poly.type
_entity_poly.pdbx_seq_one_letter_code
_entity_poly.pdbx_strand_id
1 'polypeptide(L)'
;MLSLNRKNSKKYYAEERRLLKRNELEKNIRADVENELQKYFEQQNFLSKNNLIQFYPAIYDFIKRKAPSLVWKKYAHEFFRTYIKNLNKSHHQDLPLPHLTFDMKREEPIFTLDWMQAGHEIDVIIEKLWDYWILAQDSFAFSNDEIIGNILFCSMLYGGLTQTAALNSLLVHLKNPEKIQTICDLNIIFLEPLSQSYGDLFIDEKTIRKSRNFIPDQLTRLWLIHFNTRQIRKVTLDVDDYLELIFQKIKHPYTNKTFKFLRDYSNFNWLQLKNADIDPALSQCLLEKTLSCGLSEHEFEKFAFPKFQTKLVDEPEQNLSSTPTTRLPDSNPSEAISNVLFIHKNLLNLIRTSTTEQPIFELIIDFSLIHQTQFNEYSKRIILWLISLYRPKPEHIAELAIAFNFETVNYLKSFKDNQKLADSSIYTYYTRIAEPFLTHALQYSETDNNINDLLTNIYQQMISNTRLADEANQPEFKKSKDQTIRMLKRFHTFQQIVFQAEDFELEFIASQSRPRARIVSHATFQVILKKLDHLLHDKFISEHYYKLLKIIYILAYRTGMRINEILGLRVKDIEGLEQLSIWIQPYGSKKQGNQHLLKTDSAERIVPTYVLLKSDEYTFFHNYVVEKRLENKKNSYLFSNFNENKKLNKHTVTAPLKQFFNQIFKEHHYSFHSFRHTAANHLSLLLNCEYAPLVKELTDYSVDEYQKIRHELLQNQYGQNHWFIIAHLLGHIEPIETFKSYIHLGYLIGGQKLLKYYPDMSNELAKKIMGYNATFKNLKITKDNQFFNFEKNQTFLATKLLNDQTAWLESNGVDILNELAAQTQKPHNFFDFFAGTEDSKISLQRFYKTLNSLEITNDPKSTSQLMCLPKELVNYWYTNAQNLAKLKSRKGNLRLFSLNSSAHLKPAMVDTKEELEAVNYFFESLQKVARNNPAQIEFILNIFLNRVTASHTGIYYRWKDINELESFYSQIKDLFPAKYWHLLGQDLQKNLDAKKQPELFKLAKAATSKHSSTKEDFLRLQLYSIKDGHALAAFKFCLHLTCIGYPRSI
;
A
#
# COMPACT_ATOMS: atom_id res chain seq x y z
N MET A 1 -4.54 17.43 -86.39
CA MET A 1 -4.04 18.37 -85.36
C MET A 1 -5.22 19.09 -84.73
N LEU A 2 -5.45 18.87 -83.43
CA LEU A 2 -6.14 19.74 -82.45
C LEU A 2 -6.47 18.83 -81.25
N SER A 3 -5.57 18.78 -80.27
CA SER A 3 -5.70 17.94 -79.07
C SER A 3 -6.48 18.68 -77.98
N LEU A 4 -7.64 18.15 -77.61
CA LEU A 4 -8.31 18.43 -76.34
C LEU A 4 -7.52 17.82 -75.18
N ASN A 5 -7.29 18.58 -74.11
CA ASN A 5 -6.96 18.04 -72.79
C ASN A 5 -7.96 18.58 -71.75
N ARG A 6 -9.00 17.78 -71.46
CA ARG A 6 -9.94 17.98 -70.34
C ARG A 6 -9.30 17.44 -69.06
N LYS A 7 -9.03 18.30 -68.07
CA LYS A 7 -8.71 17.88 -66.70
C LYS A 7 -9.98 17.39 -65.99
N ASN A 8 -10.06 16.08 -65.74
CA ASN A 8 -11.06 15.46 -64.88
C ASN A 8 -10.78 15.83 -63.40
N SER A 9 -11.62 16.65 -62.78
CA SER A 9 -11.62 16.80 -61.31
C SER A 9 -12.42 15.65 -60.68
N LYS A 10 -11.73 14.64 -60.13
CA LYS A 10 -12.38 13.64 -59.28
C LYS A 10 -12.95 14.34 -58.04
N LYS A 11 -14.26 14.20 -57.79
CA LYS A 11 -14.91 14.64 -56.54
C LYS A 11 -14.49 13.70 -55.42
N TYR A 12 -13.47 14.08 -54.65
CA TYR A 12 -13.06 13.38 -53.43
C TYR A 12 -14.18 13.42 -52.36
N TYR A 13 -14.34 12.32 -51.61
CA TYR A 13 -15.25 12.29 -50.46
C TYR A 13 -14.82 13.29 -49.38
N ALA A 14 -15.74 13.70 -48.50
CA ALA A 14 -15.47 14.74 -47.50
C ALA A 14 -14.27 14.42 -46.60
N GLU A 15 -14.06 13.14 -46.29
CA GLU A 15 -12.93 12.65 -45.50
C GLU A 15 -11.59 12.78 -46.24
N GLU A 16 -11.49 12.29 -47.48
CA GLU A 16 -10.28 12.43 -48.31
C GLU A 16 -9.90 13.89 -48.52
N ARG A 17 -10.88 14.79 -48.72
CA ARG A 17 -10.64 16.23 -48.79
C ARG A 17 -10.11 16.81 -47.47
N ARG A 18 -10.61 16.33 -46.33
CA ARG A 18 -10.11 16.76 -45.00
C ARG A 18 -8.70 16.24 -44.75
N LEU A 19 -8.39 15.01 -45.14
CA LEU A 19 -7.06 14.43 -45.02
C LEU A 19 -6.04 15.18 -45.91
N LEU A 20 -6.39 15.45 -47.16
CA LEU A 20 -5.56 16.25 -48.07
C LEU A 20 -5.30 17.66 -47.53
N LYS A 21 -6.35 18.35 -47.06
CA LYS A 21 -6.22 19.66 -46.43
C LYS A 21 -5.36 19.62 -45.16
N ARG A 22 -5.46 18.56 -44.35
CA ARG A 22 -4.65 18.39 -43.15
C ARG A 22 -3.17 18.19 -43.49
N ASN A 23 -2.89 17.38 -44.51
CA ASN A 23 -1.52 17.14 -45.00
C ASN A 23 -0.91 18.41 -45.63
N GLU A 24 -1.69 19.17 -46.41
CA GLU A 24 -1.25 20.47 -46.95
C GLU A 24 -0.96 21.47 -45.83
N LEU A 25 -1.84 21.56 -44.82
CA LEU A 25 -1.66 22.43 -43.67
C LEU A 25 -0.41 22.05 -42.87
N GLU A 26 -0.19 20.75 -42.63
CA GLU A 26 1.01 20.27 -41.95
C GLU A 26 2.30 20.62 -42.72
N LYS A 27 2.28 20.44 -44.04
CA LYS A 27 3.42 20.80 -44.91
C LYS A 27 3.72 22.29 -44.86
N ASN A 28 2.68 23.13 -44.90
CA ASN A 28 2.83 24.58 -44.82
C ASN A 28 3.38 25.03 -43.46
N ILE A 29 2.90 24.45 -42.36
CA ILE A 29 3.40 24.76 -41.02
C ILE A 29 4.87 24.37 -40.87
N ARG A 30 5.27 23.19 -41.37
CA ARG A 30 6.68 22.77 -41.35
C ARG A 30 7.55 23.74 -42.14
N ALA A 31 7.17 24.08 -43.37
CA ALA A 31 7.93 25.03 -44.19
C ALA A 31 8.06 26.41 -43.53
N ASP A 32 7.00 26.90 -42.87
CA ASP A 32 7.03 28.16 -42.12
C ASP A 32 7.99 28.12 -40.93
N VAL A 33 7.96 27.04 -40.14
CA VAL A 33 8.91 26.79 -39.04
C VAL A 33 10.36 26.80 -39.53
N GLU A 34 10.65 26.07 -40.60
CA GLU A 34 12.01 25.96 -41.16
C GLU A 34 12.52 27.34 -41.58
N ASN A 35 11.71 28.10 -42.32
CA ASN A 35 12.05 29.45 -42.78
C ASN A 35 12.31 30.42 -41.61
N GLU A 36 11.44 30.43 -40.60
CA GLU A 36 11.58 31.37 -39.47
C GLU A 36 12.79 31.05 -38.59
N LEU A 37 13.06 29.76 -38.34
CA LEU A 37 14.22 29.36 -37.54
C LEU A 37 15.54 29.53 -38.30
N GLN A 38 15.59 29.24 -39.60
CA GLN A 38 16.78 29.51 -40.41
C GLN A 38 17.12 31.01 -40.43
N LYS A 39 16.12 31.87 -40.70
CA LYS A 39 16.31 33.33 -40.63
C LYS A 39 16.83 33.78 -39.27
N TYR A 40 16.28 33.21 -38.18
CA TYR A 40 16.74 33.55 -36.84
C TYR A 40 18.19 33.10 -36.58
N PHE A 41 18.58 31.90 -37.04
CA PHE A 41 19.96 31.42 -36.92
C PHE A 41 20.94 32.27 -37.72
N GLU A 42 20.56 32.69 -38.93
CA GLU A 42 21.34 33.60 -39.77
C GLU A 42 21.51 34.98 -39.12
N GLN A 43 20.42 35.60 -38.65
CA GLN A 43 20.45 36.90 -37.97
C GLN A 43 21.33 36.90 -36.72
N GLN A 44 21.37 35.79 -35.99
CA GLN A 44 22.20 35.65 -34.79
C GLN A 44 23.64 35.24 -35.09
N ASN A 45 24.00 35.10 -36.37
CA ASN A 45 25.27 34.54 -36.84
C ASN A 45 25.61 33.23 -36.09
N PHE A 46 24.61 32.37 -35.92
CA PHE A 46 24.66 31.24 -34.99
C PHE A 46 25.93 30.39 -35.18
N LEU A 47 26.27 30.03 -36.43
CA LEU A 47 27.44 29.21 -36.78
C LEU A 47 28.81 29.84 -36.42
N SER A 48 28.88 31.15 -36.24
CA SER A 48 30.13 31.86 -35.90
C SER A 48 30.37 32.03 -34.39
N LYS A 49 29.44 31.55 -33.55
CA LYS A 49 29.50 31.72 -32.10
C LYS A 49 30.42 30.66 -31.46
N ASN A 50 31.38 31.12 -30.65
CA ASN A 50 32.35 30.25 -29.95
C ASN A 50 31.72 29.30 -28.91
N ASN A 51 30.49 29.55 -28.46
CA ASN A 51 29.77 28.67 -27.52
C ASN A 51 28.27 28.58 -27.84
N LEU A 52 27.94 27.72 -28.80
CA LEU A 52 26.57 27.52 -29.32
C LEU A 52 25.56 27.11 -28.24
N ILE A 53 26.00 26.40 -27.20
CA ILE A 53 25.12 25.85 -26.16
C ILE A 53 24.49 26.96 -25.31
N GLN A 54 25.23 28.04 -25.02
CA GLN A 54 24.70 29.16 -24.23
C GLN A 54 23.55 29.90 -24.94
N PHE A 55 23.39 29.71 -26.25
CA PHE A 55 22.33 30.33 -27.04
C PHE A 55 21.05 29.50 -27.12
N TYR A 56 21.06 28.24 -26.65
CA TYR A 56 19.88 27.37 -26.68
C TYR A 56 18.68 27.98 -25.93
N PRO A 57 18.84 28.57 -24.72
CA PRO A 57 17.74 29.25 -24.03
C PRO A 57 17.09 30.35 -24.88
N ALA A 58 17.89 31.16 -25.58
CA ALA A 58 17.38 32.23 -26.45
C ALA A 58 16.59 31.69 -27.65
N ILE A 59 16.99 30.53 -28.19
CA ILE A 59 16.26 29.84 -29.27
C ILE A 59 14.93 29.30 -28.74
N TYR A 60 14.91 28.69 -27.56
CA TYR A 60 13.65 28.23 -26.94
C TYR A 60 12.71 29.38 -26.62
N ASP A 61 13.24 30.52 -26.16
CA ASP A 61 12.44 31.74 -25.93
C ASP A 61 11.90 32.32 -27.23
N PHE A 62 12.68 32.31 -28.31
CA PHE A 62 12.20 32.69 -29.63
C PHE A 62 11.06 31.78 -30.10
N ILE A 63 11.25 30.46 -30.04
CA ILE A 63 10.22 29.47 -30.40
C ILE A 63 8.96 29.69 -29.55
N LYS A 64 9.11 29.92 -28.25
CA LYS A 64 7.98 30.17 -27.33
C LYS A 64 7.22 31.44 -27.68
N ARG A 65 7.90 32.53 -28.06
CA ARG A 65 7.26 33.81 -28.41
C ARG A 65 6.63 33.79 -29.80
N LYS A 66 7.26 33.11 -30.75
CA LYS A 66 6.84 33.11 -32.16
C LYS A 66 5.71 32.10 -32.44
N ALA A 67 5.67 30.98 -31.72
CA ALA A 67 4.76 29.88 -32.04
C ALA A 67 3.26 30.29 -32.02
N PRO A 68 2.57 30.30 -33.19
CA PRO A 68 1.14 30.61 -33.25
C PRO A 68 0.25 29.45 -32.80
N SER A 69 0.80 28.24 -32.68
CA SER A 69 0.09 27.04 -32.23
C SER A 69 1.03 26.01 -31.60
N LEU A 70 0.47 25.05 -30.87
CA LEU A 70 1.22 23.96 -30.24
C LEU A 70 1.90 23.05 -31.26
N VAL A 71 1.26 22.84 -32.41
CA VAL A 71 1.79 22.06 -33.55
C VAL A 71 3.01 22.75 -34.16
N TRP A 72 2.94 24.07 -34.37
CA TRP A 72 4.08 24.86 -34.84
C TRP A 72 5.25 24.78 -33.86
N LYS A 73 4.98 24.92 -32.56
CA LYS A 73 5.98 24.78 -31.49
C LYS A 73 6.67 23.42 -31.53
N LYS A 74 5.92 22.34 -31.71
CA LYS A 74 6.46 20.97 -31.82
C LYS A 74 7.43 20.85 -32.99
N TYR A 75 7.00 21.23 -34.19
CA TYR A 75 7.85 21.18 -35.37
C TYR A 75 9.09 22.09 -35.23
N ALA A 76 8.97 23.23 -34.54
CA ALA A 76 10.11 24.11 -34.27
C ALA A 76 11.18 23.45 -33.38
N HIS A 77 10.76 22.73 -32.34
CA HIS A 77 11.68 21.94 -31.51
C HIS A 77 12.29 20.76 -32.30
N GLU A 78 11.51 20.07 -33.14
CA GLU A 78 11.99 18.98 -34.00
C GLU A 78 12.99 19.47 -35.05
N PHE A 79 12.71 20.60 -35.70
CA PHE A 79 13.60 21.21 -36.68
C PHE A 79 14.89 21.68 -36.02
N PHE A 80 14.83 22.39 -34.89
CA PHE A 80 16.03 22.80 -34.17
C PHE A 80 16.90 21.61 -33.75
N ARG A 81 16.27 20.53 -33.27
CA ARG A 81 16.98 19.28 -32.95
C ARG A 81 17.66 18.66 -34.17
N THR A 82 16.95 18.62 -35.31
CA THR A 82 17.48 18.08 -36.57
C THR A 82 18.62 18.95 -37.12
N TYR A 83 18.50 20.27 -37.00
CA TYR A 83 19.53 21.24 -37.37
C TYR A 83 20.83 21.00 -36.59
N ILE A 84 20.75 20.87 -35.24
CA ILE A 84 21.94 20.55 -34.42
C ILE A 84 22.50 19.17 -34.74
N LYS A 85 21.65 18.17 -35.00
CA LYS A 85 22.10 16.83 -35.40
C LYS A 85 22.90 16.87 -36.71
N ASN A 86 22.44 17.65 -37.69
CA ASN A 86 23.13 17.83 -38.96
C ASN A 86 24.44 18.59 -38.78
N LEU A 87 24.45 19.63 -37.94
CA LEU A 87 25.63 20.44 -37.64
C LEU A 87 26.73 19.61 -36.94
N ASN A 88 26.35 18.78 -35.97
CA ASN A 88 27.27 17.82 -35.34
C ASN A 88 27.89 16.87 -36.36
N LYS A 89 27.08 16.38 -37.31
CA LYS A 89 27.54 15.46 -38.37
C LYS A 89 28.46 16.16 -39.39
N SER A 90 28.12 17.37 -39.83
CA SER A 90 28.88 18.09 -40.87
C SER A 90 30.17 18.71 -40.35
N HIS A 91 30.20 19.14 -39.09
CA HIS A 91 31.36 19.84 -38.49
C HIS A 91 32.10 19.03 -37.42
N HIS A 92 31.75 17.75 -37.22
CA HIS A 92 32.36 16.87 -36.21
C HIS A 92 32.31 17.48 -34.80
N GLN A 93 31.19 18.14 -34.48
CA GLN A 93 30.95 18.75 -33.17
C GLN A 93 30.06 17.84 -32.30
N ASP A 94 30.20 17.94 -30.98
CA ASP A 94 29.47 17.13 -30.00
C ASP A 94 28.43 17.95 -29.20
N LEU A 95 27.68 18.82 -29.89
CA LEU A 95 26.67 19.65 -29.23
C LEU A 95 25.52 18.78 -28.68
N PRO A 96 25.01 19.05 -27.46
CA PRO A 96 23.87 18.35 -26.91
C PRO A 96 22.63 18.56 -27.79
N LEU A 97 21.86 17.50 -28.03
CA LEU A 97 20.65 17.63 -28.84
C LEU A 97 19.57 18.45 -28.10
N PRO A 98 18.91 19.41 -28.78
CA PRO A 98 17.75 20.12 -28.25
C PRO A 98 16.61 19.21 -27.75
N HIS A 99 15.87 19.66 -26.74
CA HIS A 99 14.77 18.89 -26.15
C HIS A 99 13.49 19.00 -27.00
N LEU A 100 12.75 17.89 -27.11
CA LEU A 100 11.46 17.83 -27.79
C LEU A 100 10.32 18.27 -26.87
N THR A 101 9.20 18.71 -27.46
CA THR A 101 7.95 18.94 -26.72
C THR A 101 7.30 17.59 -26.36
N PHE A 102 6.85 17.44 -25.12
CA PHE A 102 6.02 16.30 -24.70
C PHE A 102 4.65 16.37 -25.38
N ASP A 103 4.20 15.25 -25.94
CA ASP A 103 2.91 15.12 -26.61
C ASP A 103 2.14 13.97 -25.97
N MET A 104 0.98 14.24 -25.36
CA MET A 104 0.10 13.19 -24.87
C MET A 104 -0.54 12.52 -26.08
N LYS A 105 -0.12 11.28 -26.37
CA LYS A 105 -0.75 10.46 -27.41
C LYS A 105 -2.12 10.03 -26.86
N ARG A 106 -3.21 10.61 -27.38
CA ARG A 106 -4.56 10.14 -27.05
C ARG A 106 -4.72 8.71 -27.58
N GLU A 107 -5.34 7.85 -26.76
CA GLU A 107 -5.77 6.53 -27.21
C GLU A 107 -6.74 6.64 -28.40
N GLU A 108 -6.71 5.64 -29.26
CA GLU A 108 -7.67 5.56 -30.35
C GLU A 108 -9.09 5.35 -29.78
N PRO A 109 -10.11 6.05 -30.30
CA PRO A 109 -11.47 5.85 -29.85
C PRO A 109 -11.90 4.41 -30.16
N ILE A 110 -12.55 3.76 -29.18
CA ILE A 110 -13.08 2.39 -29.35
C ILE A 110 -14.16 2.36 -30.43
N PHE A 111 -14.97 3.43 -30.52
CA PHE A 111 -15.98 3.61 -31.55
C PHE A 111 -15.37 4.25 -32.80
N THR A 112 -14.91 3.42 -33.73
CA THR A 112 -14.46 3.84 -35.07
C THR A 112 -15.56 3.59 -36.11
N LEU A 113 -15.41 4.18 -37.31
CA LEU A 113 -16.30 3.86 -38.44
C LEU A 113 -16.24 2.36 -38.76
N ASP A 114 -15.04 1.78 -38.76
CA ASP A 114 -14.82 0.36 -38.98
C ASP A 114 -15.55 -0.50 -37.93
N TRP A 115 -15.54 -0.08 -36.66
CA TRP A 115 -16.26 -0.76 -35.59
C TRP A 115 -17.79 -0.74 -35.82
N MET A 116 -18.35 0.38 -36.29
CA MET A 116 -19.77 0.46 -36.64
C MET A 116 -20.13 -0.41 -37.86
N GLN A 117 -19.28 -0.42 -38.89
CA GLN A 117 -19.49 -1.24 -40.09
C GLN A 117 -19.41 -2.73 -39.77
N ALA A 118 -18.40 -3.14 -38.98
CA ALA A 118 -18.27 -4.51 -38.49
C ALA A 118 -19.47 -4.91 -37.62
N GLY A 119 -20.04 -3.97 -36.86
CA GLY A 119 -21.21 -4.24 -36.05
C GLY A 119 -22.40 -4.82 -36.80
N HIS A 120 -22.68 -4.32 -38.01
CA HIS A 120 -23.78 -4.82 -38.82
C HIS A 120 -23.64 -6.31 -39.19
N GLU A 121 -22.42 -6.75 -39.49
CA GLU A 121 -22.17 -8.17 -39.79
C GLU A 121 -22.28 -9.04 -38.52
N ILE A 122 -21.92 -8.53 -37.34
CA ILE A 122 -22.17 -9.21 -36.06
C ILE A 122 -23.68 -9.41 -35.84
N ASP A 123 -24.51 -8.40 -36.12
CA ASP A 123 -25.98 -8.51 -35.98
C ASP A 123 -26.55 -9.58 -36.93
N VAL A 124 -26.12 -9.59 -38.19
CA VAL A 124 -26.54 -10.61 -39.18
C VAL A 124 -26.18 -12.03 -38.73
N ILE A 125 -25.00 -12.21 -38.14
CA ILE A 125 -24.57 -13.51 -37.60
C ILE A 125 -25.46 -13.91 -36.40
N ILE A 126 -25.77 -12.97 -35.52
CA ILE A 126 -26.66 -13.20 -34.37
C ILE A 126 -28.07 -13.58 -34.84
N GLU A 127 -28.66 -12.84 -35.77
CA GLU A 127 -30.00 -13.13 -36.32
C GLU A 127 -30.08 -14.56 -36.87
N LYS A 128 -29.11 -14.95 -37.72
CA LYS A 128 -29.06 -16.30 -38.29
C LYS A 128 -28.89 -17.39 -37.23
N LEU A 129 -28.16 -17.11 -36.16
CA LEU A 129 -28.00 -18.05 -35.03
C LEU A 129 -29.32 -18.25 -34.28
N TRP A 130 -30.05 -17.16 -34.01
CA TRP A 130 -31.37 -17.23 -33.39
C TRP A 130 -32.38 -17.99 -34.27
N ASP A 131 -32.41 -17.70 -35.58
CA ASP A 131 -33.26 -18.42 -36.53
C ASP A 131 -32.98 -19.92 -36.51
N TYR A 132 -31.72 -20.32 -36.48
CA TYR A 132 -31.33 -21.73 -36.37
C TYR A 132 -31.88 -22.39 -35.11
N TRP A 133 -31.74 -21.74 -33.94
CA TRP A 133 -32.26 -22.28 -32.68
C TRP A 133 -33.80 -22.35 -32.64
N ILE A 134 -34.46 -21.34 -33.21
CA ILE A 134 -35.93 -21.28 -33.30
C ILE A 134 -36.46 -22.40 -34.19
N LEU A 135 -35.85 -22.60 -35.36
CA LEU A 135 -36.27 -23.58 -36.37
C LEU A 135 -35.93 -25.03 -36.01
N ALA A 136 -35.02 -25.28 -35.07
CA ALA A 136 -34.75 -26.62 -34.56
C ALA A 136 -36.04 -27.26 -34.00
N GLN A 137 -36.30 -28.53 -34.26
CA GLN A 137 -37.58 -29.15 -33.85
C GLN A 137 -37.71 -29.24 -32.32
N ASP A 138 -36.68 -29.74 -31.66
CA ASP A 138 -36.65 -29.94 -30.21
C ASP A 138 -35.20 -29.93 -29.68
N SER A 139 -35.02 -30.24 -28.39
CA SER A 139 -33.69 -30.32 -27.79
C SER A 139 -32.83 -31.47 -28.32
N PHE A 140 -33.40 -32.46 -29.01
CA PHE A 140 -32.70 -33.59 -29.62
C PHE A 140 -32.11 -33.26 -30.99
N ALA A 141 -32.66 -32.25 -31.66
CA ALA A 141 -32.18 -31.77 -32.97
C ALA A 141 -30.71 -31.33 -32.97
N PHE A 142 -30.16 -30.91 -31.82
CA PHE A 142 -28.75 -30.56 -31.69
C PHE A 142 -27.89 -31.79 -31.39
N SER A 143 -26.85 -32.00 -32.19
CA SER A 143 -25.77 -32.94 -31.94
C SER A 143 -24.89 -32.48 -30.76
N ASN A 144 -24.07 -33.39 -30.23
CA ASN A 144 -23.18 -33.07 -29.11
C ASN A 144 -22.14 -32.01 -29.50
N ASP A 145 -21.60 -32.07 -30.72
CA ASP A 145 -20.63 -31.10 -31.21
C ASP A 145 -21.28 -29.73 -31.45
N GLU A 146 -22.54 -29.67 -31.90
CA GLU A 146 -23.29 -28.41 -31.99
C GLU A 146 -23.53 -27.79 -30.61
N ILE A 147 -23.79 -28.58 -29.57
CA ILE A 147 -23.94 -28.04 -28.21
C ILE A 147 -22.63 -27.38 -27.75
N ILE A 148 -21.48 -28.03 -27.98
CA ILE A 148 -20.17 -27.45 -27.66
C ILE A 148 -19.89 -26.19 -28.49
N GLY A 149 -20.18 -26.23 -29.79
CA GLY A 149 -20.03 -25.08 -30.67
C GLY A 149 -20.89 -23.89 -30.23
N ASN A 150 -22.13 -24.12 -29.79
CA ASN A 150 -22.99 -23.08 -29.25
C ASN A 150 -22.49 -22.52 -27.90
N ILE A 151 -21.86 -23.33 -27.04
CA ILE A 151 -21.20 -22.84 -25.81
C ILE A 151 -20.09 -21.85 -26.19
N LEU A 152 -19.20 -22.23 -27.12
CA LEU A 152 -18.12 -21.35 -27.57
C LEU A 152 -18.68 -20.07 -28.20
N PHE A 153 -19.66 -20.20 -29.09
CA PHE A 153 -20.20 -19.07 -29.82
C PHE A 153 -20.95 -18.08 -28.91
N CYS A 154 -21.72 -18.58 -27.94
CA CYS A 154 -22.34 -17.73 -26.92
C CYS A 154 -21.30 -17.08 -26.00
N SER A 155 -20.24 -17.81 -25.61
CA SER A 155 -19.17 -17.25 -24.78
C SER A 155 -18.47 -16.07 -25.45
N MET A 156 -18.37 -16.07 -26.79
CA MET A 156 -17.87 -14.96 -27.58
C MET A 156 -18.89 -13.81 -27.66
N LEU A 157 -20.11 -14.08 -28.14
CA LEU A 157 -21.07 -13.02 -28.47
C LEU A 157 -21.77 -12.40 -27.26
N TYR A 158 -21.89 -13.14 -26.15
CA TYR A 158 -22.61 -12.70 -24.95
C TYR A 158 -21.76 -12.82 -23.67
N GLY A 159 -20.79 -13.73 -23.61
CA GLY A 159 -20.01 -14.02 -22.40
C GLY A 159 -18.69 -13.26 -22.24
N GLY A 160 -18.27 -12.46 -23.24
CA GLY A 160 -17.04 -11.67 -23.12
C GLY A 160 -15.74 -12.48 -23.23
N LEU A 161 -15.76 -13.67 -23.85
CA LEU A 161 -14.61 -14.57 -23.99
C LEU A 161 -14.30 -14.82 -25.47
N THR A 162 -13.32 -14.12 -26.04
CA THR A 162 -13.09 -14.16 -27.50
C THR A 162 -11.73 -14.66 -27.95
N GLN A 163 -10.72 -14.61 -27.07
CA GLN A 163 -9.36 -14.99 -27.44
C GLN A 163 -9.21 -16.50 -27.58
N THR A 164 -8.49 -16.95 -28.61
CA THR A 164 -8.28 -18.39 -28.90
C THR A 164 -7.74 -19.14 -27.68
N ALA A 165 -6.78 -18.57 -26.96
CA ALA A 165 -6.23 -19.20 -25.75
C ALA A 165 -7.29 -19.39 -24.65
N ALA A 166 -8.21 -18.42 -24.50
CA ALA A 166 -9.27 -18.46 -23.51
C ALA A 166 -10.38 -19.45 -23.89
N LEU A 167 -10.76 -19.49 -25.17
CA LEU A 167 -11.69 -20.49 -25.73
C LEU A 167 -11.11 -21.91 -25.63
N ASN A 168 -9.82 -22.08 -25.91
CA ASN A 168 -9.13 -23.36 -25.70
C ASN A 168 -9.14 -23.77 -24.23
N SER A 169 -8.93 -22.83 -23.30
CA SER A 169 -9.05 -23.12 -21.87
C SER A 169 -10.47 -23.54 -21.49
N LEU A 170 -11.50 -22.95 -22.11
CA LEU A 170 -12.89 -23.36 -21.90
C LEU A 170 -13.16 -24.76 -22.47
N LEU A 171 -12.62 -25.12 -23.64
CA LEU A 171 -12.70 -26.49 -24.16
C LEU A 171 -12.00 -27.51 -23.25
N VAL A 172 -10.85 -27.15 -22.68
CA VAL A 172 -10.16 -27.98 -21.68
C VAL A 172 -11.04 -28.19 -20.45
N HIS A 173 -11.70 -27.13 -19.98
CA HIS A 173 -12.69 -27.25 -18.90
C HIS A 173 -13.85 -28.16 -19.32
N LEU A 174 -14.40 -28.07 -20.53
CA LEU A 174 -15.49 -28.96 -20.97
C LEU A 174 -15.07 -30.44 -21.09
N LYS A 175 -13.81 -30.74 -21.43
CA LYS A 175 -13.28 -32.12 -21.47
C LYS A 175 -13.35 -32.79 -20.10
N ASN A 176 -12.95 -32.06 -19.08
CA ASN A 176 -12.98 -32.49 -17.69
C ASN A 176 -13.62 -31.37 -16.89
N PRO A 177 -14.98 -31.31 -16.83
CA PRO A 177 -15.68 -30.22 -16.17
C PRO A 177 -15.28 -30.20 -14.69
N GLU A 178 -14.30 -29.35 -14.40
CA GLU A 178 -13.81 -29.07 -13.05
C GLU A 178 -14.92 -28.41 -12.21
N LYS A 179 -14.57 -27.97 -11.01
CA LYS A 179 -15.50 -27.25 -10.13
C LYS A 179 -15.91 -25.91 -10.76
N ILE A 180 -17.19 -25.80 -11.14
CA ILE A 180 -17.84 -24.49 -11.31
C ILE A 180 -18.18 -24.01 -9.91
N GLN A 181 -17.59 -22.89 -9.52
CA GLN A 181 -17.78 -22.30 -8.19
C GLN A 181 -18.87 -21.24 -8.22
N THR A 182 -19.30 -20.80 -7.04
CA THR A 182 -20.29 -19.73 -6.91
C THR A 182 -19.91 -18.63 -5.94
N ILE A 183 -20.41 -17.42 -6.23
CA ILE A 183 -20.74 -16.39 -5.23
C ILE A 183 -22.19 -15.98 -5.49
N CYS A 184 -23.07 -16.13 -4.50
CA CYS A 184 -24.50 -15.94 -4.68
C CYS A 184 -25.03 -16.79 -5.86
N ASP A 185 -25.64 -16.15 -6.87
CA ASP A 185 -26.14 -16.80 -8.10
C ASP A 185 -25.17 -16.67 -9.29
N LEU A 186 -23.92 -16.26 -9.07
CA LEU A 186 -22.89 -16.12 -10.12
C LEU A 186 -22.07 -17.40 -10.23
N ASN A 187 -22.20 -18.11 -11.34
CA ASN A 187 -21.32 -19.23 -11.67
C ASN A 187 -19.96 -18.69 -12.15
N ILE A 188 -18.87 -19.20 -11.57
CA ILE A 188 -17.50 -18.81 -11.92
C ILE A 188 -16.75 -20.02 -12.44
N ILE A 189 -16.23 -19.91 -13.66
CA ILE A 189 -15.29 -20.85 -14.25
C ILE A 189 -13.90 -20.21 -14.20
N PHE A 190 -12.95 -20.85 -13.51
CA PHE A 190 -11.57 -20.40 -13.42
C PHE A 190 -10.78 -20.94 -14.59
N LEU A 191 -10.57 -20.12 -15.61
CA LEU A 191 -9.77 -20.47 -16.79
C LEU A 191 -8.32 -20.04 -16.61
N GLU A 192 -7.40 -20.79 -17.19
CA GLU A 192 -5.97 -20.50 -17.16
C GLU A 192 -5.36 -20.48 -18.58
N PRO A 193 -5.81 -19.56 -19.46
CA PRO A 193 -5.28 -19.47 -20.81
C PRO A 193 -3.77 -19.22 -20.83
N LEU A 194 -3.11 -19.85 -21.81
CA LEU A 194 -1.73 -19.52 -22.17
C LEU A 194 -1.62 -18.06 -22.60
N SER A 195 -0.54 -17.41 -22.17
CA SER A 195 -0.24 -16.03 -22.50
C SER A 195 1.21 -15.90 -22.96
N GLN A 196 1.45 -15.02 -23.93
CA GLN A 196 2.78 -14.87 -24.54
C GLN A 196 3.77 -14.19 -23.60
N SER A 197 3.35 -13.13 -22.90
CA SER A 197 4.27 -12.26 -22.14
C SER A 197 3.65 -11.60 -20.91
N TYR A 198 2.40 -11.92 -20.55
CA TYR A 198 1.71 -11.30 -19.42
C TYR A 198 0.81 -12.31 -18.68
N GLY A 199 1.03 -12.51 -17.38
CA GLY A 199 0.17 -13.38 -16.58
C GLY A 199 0.64 -13.48 -15.14
N ASP A 200 -0.23 -13.96 -14.26
CA ASP A 200 -0.03 -14.15 -12.83
C ASP A 200 0.33 -15.59 -12.44
N LEU A 201 0.12 -16.55 -13.35
CA LEU A 201 0.41 -17.97 -13.15
C LEU A 201 1.67 -18.36 -13.91
N PHE A 202 2.63 -18.94 -13.19
CA PHE A 202 3.93 -19.30 -13.73
C PHE A 202 4.15 -20.79 -13.50
N ILE A 203 4.12 -21.55 -14.59
CA ILE A 203 4.41 -22.99 -14.56
C ILE A 203 5.93 -23.19 -14.73
N ASP A 204 6.52 -22.53 -15.74
CA ASP A 204 7.95 -22.55 -16.04
C ASP A 204 8.38 -21.27 -16.80
N GLU A 205 9.65 -21.17 -17.19
CA GLU A 205 10.19 -19.98 -17.89
C GLU A 205 9.56 -19.69 -19.27
N LYS A 206 9.03 -20.71 -19.95
CA LYS A 206 8.46 -20.63 -21.31
C LYS A 206 6.93 -20.56 -21.29
N THR A 207 6.30 -21.02 -20.21
CA THR A 207 4.85 -21.19 -20.09
C THR A 207 4.29 -20.22 -19.06
N ILE A 208 3.81 -19.07 -19.55
CA ILE A 208 3.02 -18.14 -18.74
C ILE A 208 1.55 -18.41 -18.98
N ARG A 209 0.79 -18.46 -17.90
CA ARG A 209 -0.68 -18.45 -17.94
C ARG A 209 -1.19 -17.22 -17.21
N LYS A 210 -2.42 -16.86 -17.52
CA LYS A 210 -3.14 -15.83 -16.76
C LYS A 210 -4.42 -16.42 -16.21
N SER A 211 -4.75 -16.06 -14.99
CA SER A 211 -6.07 -16.32 -14.42
C SER A 211 -7.10 -15.54 -15.24
N ARG A 212 -8.16 -16.23 -15.69
CA ARG A 212 -9.28 -15.65 -16.44
C ARG A 212 -10.57 -16.15 -15.81
N ASN A 213 -11.11 -15.38 -14.87
CA ASN A 213 -12.43 -15.65 -14.32
C ASN A 213 -13.46 -15.46 -15.45
N PHE A 214 -14.25 -16.50 -15.73
CA PHE A 214 -15.31 -16.47 -16.72
C PHE A 214 -16.66 -16.65 -16.01
N ILE A 215 -17.56 -15.68 -16.21
CA ILE A 215 -18.94 -15.74 -15.72
C ILE A 215 -19.80 -16.02 -16.94
N PRO A 216 -20.34 -17.24 -17.11
CA PRO A 216 -21.16 -17.57 -18.26
C PRO A 216 -22.42 -16.69 -18.27
N ASP A 217 -22.71 -16.04 -19.40
CA ASP A 217 -23.96 -15.29 -19.59
C ASP A 217 -25.17 -16.24 -19.61
N GLN A 218 -26.39 -15.68 -19.69
CA GLN A 218 -27.61 -16.47 -19.64
C GLN A 218 -27.69 -17.57 -20.72
N LEU A 219 -27.33 -17.27 -21.98
CA LEU A 219 -27.37 -18.24 -23.06
C LEU A 219 -26.30 -19.32 -22.90
N THR A 220 -25.07 -18.92 -22.54
CA THR A 220 -24.00 -19.87 -22.26
C THR A 220 -24.39 -20.81 -21.10
N ARG A 221 -25.07 -20.32 -20.05
CA ARG A 221 -25.57 -21.17 -18.95
C ARG A 221 -26.56 -22.21 -19.44
N LEU A 222 -27.52 -21.83 -20.29
CA LEU A 222 -28.49 -22.78 -20.83
C LEU A 222 -27.79 -23.91 -21.60
N TRP A 223 -26.83 -23.58 -22.48
CA TRP A 223 -26.07 -24.59 -23.22
C TRP A 223 -25.17 -25.45 -22.33
N LEU A 224 -24.56 -24.88 -21.28
CA LEU A 224 -23.81 -25.65 -20.29
C LEU A 224 -24.71 -26.62 -19.51
N ILE A 225 -25.95 -26.24 -19.20
CA ILE A 225 -26.93 -27.13 -18.59
C ILE A 225 -27.28 -28.27 -19.56
N HIS A 226 -27.44 -27.97 -20.86
CA HIS A 226 -27.70 -28.98 -21.88
C HIS A 226 -26.55 -29.97 -21.99
N PHE A 227 -25.32 -29.47 -22.03
CA PHE A 227 -24.09 -30.25 -22.05
C PHE A 227 -23.99 -31.21 -20.86
N ASN A 228 -24.29 -30.73 -19.66
CA ASN A 228 -24.29 -31.55 -18.44
C ASN A 228 -25.44 -32.56 -18.42
N THR A 229 -26.62 -32.16 -18.87
CA THR A 229 -27.81 -33.04 -18.90
C THR A 229 -27.61 -34.20 -19.86
N ARG A 230 -26.93 -33.98 -20.98
CA ARG A 230 -26.55 -35.03 -21.94
C ARG A 230 -25.27 -35.78 -21.59
N GLN A 231 -24.59 -35.42 -20.49
CA GLN A 231 -23.33 -36.02 -20.06
C GLN A 231 -22.27 -36.05 -21.18
N ILE A 232 -22.18 -34.95 -21.94
CA ILE A 232 -21.21 -34.85 -23.03
C ILE A 232 -19.80 -34.76 -22.41
N ARG A 233 -18.92 -35.71 -22.74
CA ARG A 233 -17.51 -35.73 -22.26
C ARG A 233 -16.49 -35.91 -23.37
N LYS A 234 -16.95 -36.30 -24.56
CA LYS A 234 -16.11 -36.42 -25.76
C LYS A 234 -16.04 -35.06 -26.45
N VAL A 235 -15.01 -34.29 -26.12
CA VAL A 235 -14.71 -33.00 -26.77
C VAL A 235 -13.44 -33.20 -27.61
N THR A 236 -13.59 -33.43 -28.92
CA THR A 236 -12.48 -33.86 -29.79
C THR A 236 -12.02 -32.83 -30.79
N LEU A 237 -12.89 -31.91 -31.21
CA LEU A 237 -12.57 -30.87 -32.18
C LEU A 237 -11.85 -29.69 -31.52
N ASP A 238 -11.17 -28.87 -32.33
CA ASP A 238 -10.63 -27.59 -31.88
C ASP A 238 -11.67 -26.45 -31.97
N VAL A 239 -11.29 -25.24 -31.59
CA VAL A 239 -12.19 -24.08 -31.57
C VAL A 239 -12.69 -23.74 -32.98
N ASP A 240 -11.82 -23.80 -33.99
CA ASP A 240 -12.17 -23.42 -35.35
C ASP A 240 -13.15 -24.43 -35.96
N ASP A 241 -12.91 -25.73 -35.75
CA ASP A 241 -13.78 -26.81 -36.21
C ASP A 241 -15.19 -26.73 -35.61
N TYR A 242 -15.31 -26.48 -34.30
CA TYR A 242 -16.62 -26.32 -33.65
C TYR A 242 -17.37 -25.08 -34.15
N LEU A 243 -16.67 -23.98 -34.38
CA LEU A 243 -17.28 -22.77 -34.91
C LEU A 243 -17.69 -22.98 -36.38
N GLU A 244 -16.86 -23.61 -37.20
CA GLU A 244 -17.19 -23.94 -38.59
C GLU A 244 -18.49 -24.76 -38.67
N LEU A 245 -18.65 -25.76 -37.79
CA LEU A 245 -19.88 -26.55 -37.70
C LEU A 245 -21.12 -25.67 -37.48
N ILE A 246 -21.07 -24.71 -36.55
CA ILE A 246 -22.19 -23.79 -36.31
C ILE A 246 -22.42 -22.88 -37.52
N PHE A 247 -21.36 -22.35 -38.12
CA PHE A 247 -21.44 -21.49 -39.31
C PHE A 247 -22.08 -22.20 -40.51
N GLN A 248 -21.78 -23.48 -40.71
CA GLN A 248 -22.44 -24.31 -41.72
C GLN A 248 -23.96 -24.42 -41.46
N LYS A 249 -24.37 -24.57 -40.19
CA LYS A 249 -25.79 -24.68 -39.80
C LYS A 249 -26.57 -23.39 -40.00
N ILE A 250 -25.96 -22.24 -39.69
CA ILE A 250 -26.56 -20.92 -39.90
C ILE A 250 -26.41 -20.43 -41.35
N LYS A 251 -25.82 -21.23 -42.26
CA LYS A 251 -25.57 -20.89 -43.67
C LYS A 251 -24.84 -19.56 -43.82
N HIS A 252 -23.73 -19.41 -43.08
CA HIS A 252 -22.83 -18.27 -43.15
C HIS A 252 -21.40 -18.75 -43.41
N PRO A 253 -20.61 -18.11 -44.30
CA PRO A 253 -19.23 -18.52 -44.57
C PRO A 253 -18.34 -18.42 -43.33
N TYR A 254 -17.56 -19.46 -43.07
CA TYR A 254 -16.52 -19.49 -42.03
C TYR A 254 -15.13 -19.52 -42.68
N THR A 255 -14.23 -18.68 -42.17
CA THR A 255 -12.82 -18.61 -42.56
C THR A 255 -12.00 -18.10 -41.38
N ASN A 256 -10.67 -18.17 -41.46
CA ASN A 256 -9.78 -17.53 -40.48
C ASN A 256 -10.03 -16.01 -40.34
N LYS A 257 -10.53 -15.35 -41.40
CA LYS A 257 -10.95 -13.94 -41.32
C LYS A 257 -12.23 -13.79 -40.50
N THR A 258 -13.17 -14.71 -40.63
CA THR A 258 -14.40 -14.74 -39.83
C THR A 258 -14.10 -14.92 -38.33
N PHE A 259 -13.20 -15.85 -37.98
CA PHE A 259 -12.79 -16.03 -36.59
C PHE A 259 -12.13 -14.76 -36.02
N LYS A 260 -11.16 -14.20 -36.75
CA LYS A 260 -10.50 -12.94 -36.37
C LYS A 260 -11.51 -11.80 -36.20
N PHE A 261 -12.50 -11.74 -37.10
CA PHE A 261 -13.56 -10.76 -37.07
C PHE A 261 -14.41 -10.87 -35.79
N LEU A 262 -14.93 -12.06 -35.47
CA LEU A 262 -15.63 -12.30 -34.21
C LEU A 262 -14.76 -11.93 -33.01
N ARG A 263 -13.49 -12.34 -33.02
CA ARG A 263 -12.56 -12.06 -31.93
C ARG A 263 -12.38 -10.56 -31.68
N ASP A 264 -12.29 -9.77 -32.74
CA ASP A 264 -11.95 -8.35 -32.68
C ASP A 264 -13.18 -7.44 -32.49
N TYR A 265 -14.39 -7.91 -32.86
CA TYR A 265 -15.63 -7.10 -32.93
C TYR A 265 -16.84 -7.62 -32.13
N SER A 266 -16.75 -8.77 -31.42
CA SER A 266 -17.88 -9.24 -30.57
C SER A 266 -18.32 -8.22 -29.51
N ASN A 267 -17.41 -7.31 -29.10
CA ASN A 267 -17.74 -6.24 -28.17
C ASN A 267 -18.79 -5.25 -28.70
N PHE A 268 -19.07 -5.25 -30.01
CA PHE A 268 -20.21 -4.56 -30.60
C PHE A 268 -21.52 -4.96 -29.95
N ASN A 269 -21.76 -6.27 -29.81
CA ASN A 269 -22.96 -6.78 -29.18
C ASN A 269 -22.98 -6.43 -27.68
N TRP A 270 -21.89 -6.69 -26.96
CA TRP A 270 -21.81 -6.49 -25.50
C TRP A 270 -22.17 -5.07 -25.05
N LEU A 271 -21.72 -4.07 -25.81
CA LEU A 271 -21.95 -2.65 -25.52
C LEU A 271 -23.41 -2.22 -25.78
N GLN A 272 -24.20 -3.06 -26.45
CA GLN A 272 -25.60 -2.80 -26.78
C GLN A 272 -26.59 -3.69 -26.01
N LEU A 273 -26.09 -4.70 -25.28
CA LEU A 273 -26.95 -5.58 -24.47
C LEU A 273 -27.69 -4.80 -23.39
N LYS A 274 -29.02 -4.95 -23.40
CA LYS A 274 -29.90 -4.31 -22.41
C LYS A 274 -29.50 -4.72 -20.99
N ASN A 275 -29.45 -3.75 -20.08
CA ASN A 275 -29.09 -3.90 -18.67
C ASN A 275 -27.65 -4.37 -18.36
N ALA A 276 -26.81 -4.67 -19.37
CA ALA A 276 -25.45 -5.10 -19.12
C ALA A 276 -24.54 -3.94 -18.66
N ASP A 277 -24.76 -2.72 -19.17
CA ASP A 277 -23.99 -1.51 -18.80
C ASP A 277 -22.47 -1.71 -18.93
N ILE A 278 -21.99 -2.44 -19.94
CA ILE A 278 -20.55 -2.59 -20.18
C ILE A 278 -20.00 -1.26 -20.69
N ASP A 279 -18.98 -0.71 -20.01
CA ASP A 279 -18.30 0.49 -20.48
C ASP A 279 -17.16 0.14 -21.46
N PRO A 280 -16.66 1.12 -22.24
CA PRO A 280 -15.63 0.85 -23.22
C PRO A 280 -14.33 0.28 -22.63
N ALA A 281 -13.89 0.70 -21.44
CA ALA A 281 -12.66 0.17 -20.82
C ALA A 281 -12.83 -1.29 -20.38
N LEU A 282 -13.98 -1.64 -19.78
CA LEU A 282 -14.33 -3.03 -19.49
C LEU A 282 -14.41 -3.88 -20.77
N SER A 283 -14.96 -3.33 -21.86
CA SER A 283 -15.01 -4.05 -23.14
C SER A 283 -13.60 -4.38 -23.67
N GLN A 284 -12.64 -3.46 -23.55
CA GLN A 284 -11.24 -3.69 -23.95
C GLN A 284 -10.53 -4.68 -23.01
N CYS A 285 -10.88 -4.67 -21.73
CA CYS A 285 -10.42 -5.66 -20.76
C CYS A 285 -10.92 -7.06 -21.14
N LEU A 286 -12.21 -7.24 -21.42
CA LEU A 286 -12.80 -8.53 -21.83
C LEU A 286 -12.24 -9.05 -23.15
N LEU A 287 -12.01 -8.16 -24.13
CA LEU A 287 -11.29 -8.47 -25.38
C LEU A 287 -9.80 -8.78 -25.16
N GLU A 288 -9.26 -8.52 -23.97
CA GLU A 288 -7.86 -8.68 -23.62
C GLU A 288 -6.90 -7.76 -24.41
N LYS A 289 -7.44 -6.66 -24.97
CA LYS A 289 -6.67 -5.56 -25.58
C LYS A 289 -5.99 -4.70 -24.51
N THR A 290 -6.65 -4.52 -23.36
CA THR A 290 -6.02 -3.99 -22.15
C THR A 290 -5.51 -5.16 -21.31
N LEU A 291 -4.20 -5.22 -21.05
CA LEU A 291 -3.61 -6.27 -20.22
C LEU A 291 -4.24 -6.26 -18.82
N SER A 292 -4.76 -7.40 -18.40
CA SER A 292 -5.29 -7.65 -17.06
C SER A 292 -5.34 -9.16 -16.82
N CYS A 293 -5.27 -9.56 -15.56
CA CYS A 293 -5.45 -10.95 -15.12
C CYS A 293 -6.48 -10.98 -13.98
N GLY A 294 -7.26 -12.06 -13.95
CA GLY A 294 -8.17 -12.39 -12.86
C GLY A 294 -7.44 -12.80 -11.59
N LEU A 295 -8.17 -13.47 -10.69
CA LEU A 295 -7.59 -14.24 -9.61
C LEU A 295 -7.64 -15.74 -9.95
N SER A 296 -6.62 -16.48 -9.55
CA SER A 296 -6.67 -17.94 -9.55
C SER A 296 -7.74 -18.43 -8.57
N GLU A 297 -8.19 -19.67 -8.71
CA GLU A 297 -9.19 -20.24 -7.80
C GLU A 297 -8.77 -20.09 -6.32
N HIS A 298 -7.50 -20.39 -6.02
CA HIS A 298 -6.94 -20.28 -4.66
C HIS A 298 -6.88 -18.84 -4.13
N GLU A 299 -6.42 -17.89 -4.94
CA GLU A 299 -6.34 -16.49 -4.49
C GLU A 299 -7.73 -15.85 -4.41
N PHE A 300 -8.68 -16.32 -5.21
CA PHE A 300 -10.09 -15.94 -5.12
C PHE A 300 -10.75 -16.52 -3.87
N GLU A 301 -10.51 -17.79 -3.53
CA GLU A 301 -10.99 -18.41 -2.29
C GLU A 301 -10.48 -17.64 -1.07
N LYS A 302 -9.17 -17.34 -1.00
CA LYS A 302 -8.60 -16.52 0.09
C LYS A 302 -9.23 -15.13 0.19
N PHE A 303 -9.69 -14.57 -0.92
CA PHE A 303 -10.33 -13.26 -0.97
C PHE A 303 -11.82 -13.32 -0.56
N ALA A 304 -12.59 -14.26 -1.08
CA ALA A 304 -14.04 -14.35 -0.82
C ALA A 304 -14.37 -15.15 0.45
N PHE A 305 -13.67 -16.26 0.68
CA PHE A 305 -13.93 -17.24 1.74
C PHE A 305 -12.61 -17.59 2.47
N PRO A 306 -11.98 -16.64 3.18
CA PRO A 306 -10.68 -16.88 3.80
C PRO A 306 -10.74 -18.01 4.83
N LYS A 307 -9.78 -18.93 4.76
CA LYS A 307 -9.57 -20.03 5.70
C LYS A 307 -8.33 -19.73 6.55
N PHE A 308 -8.56 -19.33 7.79
CA PHE A 308 -7.51 -18.99 8.75
C PHE A 308 -7.00 -20.22 9.51
N GLN A 309 -5.79 -20.12 10.04
CA GLN A 309 -5.27 -21.12 10.97
C GLN A 309 -6.13 -21.17 12.24
N THR A 310 -6.54 -22.37 12.66
CA THR A 310 -7.42 -22.60 13.83
C THR A 310 -6.78 -22.31 15.19
N LYS A 311 -5.45 -22.19 15.26
CA LYS A 311 -4.73 -21.67 16.43
C LYS A 311 -3.88 -20.49 15.98
N LEU A 312 -4.36 -19.29 16.23
CA LEU A 312 -3.56 -18.09 16.06
C LEU A 312 -2.58 -18.03 17.25
N VAL A 313 -1.30 -18.32 17.01
CA VAL A 313 -0.26 -18.28 18.06
C VAL A 313 -0.07 -16.84 18.53
N ASP A 314 -0.16 -16.62 19.85
CA ASP A 314 -0.04 -15.29 20.49
C ASP A 314 1.41 -14.84 20.75
N GLU A 315 2.40 -15.70 20.50
CA GLU A 315 3.79 -15.33 20.76
C GLU A 315 4.39 -14.46 19.64
N PRO A 316 5.05 -13.35 19.99
CA PRO A 316 6.02 -12.75 19.09
C PRO A 316 7.19 -13.73 18.99
N GLU A 317 7.28 -14.45 17.87
CA GLU A 317 8.52 -15.14 17.51
C GLU A 317 9.65 -14.09 17.56
N GLN A 318 10.48 -14.18 18.60
CA GLN A 318 11.78 -13.55 18.62
C GLN A 318 12.46 -14.06 17.36
N ASN A 319 12.71 -13.16 16.40
CA ASN A 319 13.44 -13.48 15.19
C ASN A 319 14.77 -14.12 15.60
N LEU A 320 14.83 -15.44 15.57
CA LEU A 320 16.07 -16.17 15.41
C LEU A 320 16.63 -15.66 14.10
N SER A 321 17.64 -14.80 14.22
CA SER A 321 18.54 -14.45 13.15
C SER A 321 19.09 -15.76 12.59
N SER A 322 18.46 -16.29 11.56
CA SER A 322 19.00 -17.35 10.73
C SER A 322 20.12 -16.73 9.90
N THR A 323 21.28 -16.55 10.53
CA THR A 323 22.55 -16.50 9.82
C THR A 323 22.68 -17.83 9.08
N PRO A 324 22.69 -17.87 7.74
CA PRO A 324 23.09 -19.08 7.03
C PRO A 324 24.57 -19.29 7.34
N THR A 325 24.83 -20.17 8.31
CA THR A 325 26.18 -20.56 8.69
C THR A 325 26.57 -21.74 7.82
N THR A 326 26.77 -21.50 6.52
CA THR A 326 27.42 -22.47 5.66
C THR A 326 28.92 -22.35 5.93
N ARG A 327 29.42 -23.18 6.86
CA ARG A 327 30.86 -23.41 6.98
C ARG A 327 31.32 -24.03 5.66
N LEU A 328 32.04 -23.25 4.86
CA LEU A 328 32.83 -23.78 3.76
C LEU A 328 34.03 -24.54 4.34
N PRO A 329 34.49 -25.63 3.69
CA PRO A 329 35.65 -26.38 4.15
C PRO A 329 36.91 -25.50 4.15
N ASP A 330 37.77 -25.70 5.14
CA ASP A 330 39.10 -25.10 5.20
C ASP A 330 39.91 -25.50 3.95
N SER A 331 40.02 -24.58 3.01
CA SER A 331 41.03 -24.58 1.96
C SER A 331 41.60 -23.16 1.91
N ASN A 332 42.91 -23.02 2.10
CA ASN A 332 43.61 -21.73 1.98
C ASN A 332 43.16 -21.03 0.68
N PRO A 333 42.46 -19.88 0.74
CA PRO A 333 41.98 -19.22 -0.46
C PRO A 333 43.15 -18.61 -1.23
N SER A 334 43.15 -18.73 -2.55
CA SER A 334 44.08 -17.98 -3.40
C SER A 334 43.91 -16.47 -3.17
N GLU A 335 44.98 -15.70 -3.36
CA GLU A 335 45.01 -14.25 -3.11
C GLU A 335 43.89 -13.51 -3.88
N ALA A 336 43.57 -13.96 -5.09
CA ALA A 336 42.49 -13.42 -5.92
C ALA A 336 41.10 -13.55 -5.28
N ILE A 337 40.79 -14.70 -4.65
CA ILE A 337 39.52 -14.93 -3.96
C ILE A 337 39.41 -14.02 -2.72
N SER A 338 40.50 -13.92 -1.95
CA SER A 338 40.58 -13.04 -0.78
C SER A 338 40.32 -11.57 -1.14
N ASN A 339 40.94 -11.10 -2.22
CA ASN A 339 40.78 -9.73 -2.71
C ASN A 339 39.34 -9.44 -3.18
N VAL A 340 38.69 -10.35 -3.92
CA VAL A 340 37.30 -10.16 -4.35
C VAL A 340 36.32 -10.18 -3.18
N LEU A 341 36.50 -11.08 -2.20
CA LEU A 341 35.68 -11.10 -0.98
C LEU A 341 35.85 -9.82 -0.15
N PHE A 342 37.09 -9.32 -0.06
CA PHE A 342 37.40 -8.05 0.59
C PHE A 342 36.70 -6.87 -0.10
N ILE A 343 36.78 -6.78 -1.43
CA ILE A 343 36.11 -5.74 -2.22
C ILE A 343 34.58 -5.85 -2.05
N HIS A 344 34.01 -7.05 -2.20
CA HIS A 344 32.57 -7.27 -2.04
C HIS A 344 32.07 -6.79 -0.67
N LYS A 345 32.71 -7.26 0.43
CA LYS A 345 32.31 -6.93 1.80
C LYS A 345 32.36 -5.42 2.06
N ASN A 346 33.43 -4.75 1.66
CA ASN A 346 33.60 -3.32 1.90
C ASN A 346 32.66 -2.48 1.04
N LEU A 347 32.47 -2.81 -0.24
CA LEU A 347 31.51 -2.12 -1.11
C LEU A 347 30.09 -2.25 -0.61
N LEU A 348 29.68 -3.47 -0.22
CA LEU A 348 28.36 -3.70 0.34
C LEU A 348 28.16 -2.90 1.62
N ASN A 349 29.20 -2.79 2.46
CA ASN A 349 29.17 -1.98 3.66
C ASN A 349 29.00 -0.49 3.33
N LEU A 350 29.81 0.08 2.43
CA LEU A 350 29.72 1.48 1.99
C LEU A 350 28.35 1.84 1.41
N ILE A 351 27.76 0.94 0.62
CA ILE A 351 26.44 1.13 0.01
C ILE A 351 25.30 0.98 1.05
N ARG A 352 25.45 0.13 2.08
CA ARG A 352 24.40 -0.15 3.09
C ARG A 352 24.45 0.76 4.33
N THR A 353 25.62 1.23 4.75
CA THR A 353 25.84 1.82 6.09
C THR A 353 26.21 3.30 6.10
N SER A 354 26.23 3.97 4.96
CA SER A 354 26.55 5.41 4.86
C SER A 354 25.46 6.28 5.53
N THR A 355 25.62 6.48 6.84
CA THR A 355 25.01 7.58 7.60
C THR A 355 25.87 8.84 7.62
N THR A 356 26.92 8.86 6.78
CA THR A 356 27.92 9.92 6.68
C THR A 356 27.42 11.09 5.83
N GLU A 357 27.91 12.31 6.10
CA GLU A 357 27.59 13.50 5.29
C GLU A 357 28.21 13.45 3.88
N GLN A 358 29.26 12.63 3.69
CA GLN A 358 29.93 12.43 2.40
C GLN A 358 29.10 11.54 1.44
N PRO A 359 28.99 11.91 0.15
CA PRO A 359 28.34 11.08 -0.87
C PRO A 359 28.96 9.68 -1.02
N ILE A 360 28.13 8.65 -1.13
CA ILE A 360 28.55 7.23 -1.26
C ILE A 360 29.59 7.01 -2.36
N PHE A 361 29.43 7.68 -3.52
CA PHE A 361 30.34 7.50 -4.63
C PHE A 361 31.75 8.03 -4.34
N GLU A 362 31.90 9.06 -3.49
CA GLU A 362 33.21 9.58 -3.06
C GLU A 362 33.89 8.55 -2.15
N LEU A 363 33.16 7.99 -1.19
CA LEU A 363 33.67 6.91 -0.32
C LEU A 363 34.12 5.68 -1.13
N ILE A 364 33.40 5.36 -2.20
CA ILE A 364 33.77 4.26 -3.11
C ILE A 364 35.06 4.60 -3.87
N ILE A 365 35.22 5.85 -4.32
CA ILE A 365 36.44 6.31 -5.01
C ILE A 365 37.63 6.26 -4.05
N ASP A 366 37.49 6.79 -2.84
CA ASP A 366 38.54 6.77 -1.81
C ASP A 366 38.96 5.34 -1.48
N PHE A 367 37.99 4.44 -1.27
CA PHE A 367 38.24 3.02 -1.08
C PHE A 367 39.00 2.40 -2.26
N SER A 368 38.64 2.76 -3.49
CA SER A 368 39.28 2.23 -4.71
C SER A 368 40.72 2.70 -4.86
N LEU A 369 41.01 3.95 -4.48
CA LEU A 369 42.37 4.53 -4.52
C LEU A 369 43.27 3.92 -3.43
N ILE A 370 42.77 3.78 -2.20
CA ILE A 370 43.53 3.19 -1.08
C ILE A 370 43.90 1.73 -1.36
N HIS A 371 42.99 0.98 -1.98
CA HIS A 371 43.11 -0.47 -2.18
C HIS A 371 43.42 -0.86 -3.63
N GLN A 372 43.96 0.05 -4.44
CA GLN A 372 44.19 -0.13 -5.88
C GLN A 372 44.81 -1.48 -6.26
N THR A 373 45.82 -1.94 -5.51
CA THR A 373 46.56 -3.17 -5.80
C THR A 373 45.73 -4.45 -5.67
N GLN A 374 44.60 -4.39 -4.95
CA GLN A 374 43.70 -5.51 -4.73
C GLN A 374 42.63 -5.64 -5.83
N PHE A 375 42.48 -4.64 -6.70
CA PHE A 375 41.50 -4.67 -7.79
C PHE A 375 42.05 -5.37 -9.03
N ASN A 376 41.50 -6.54 -9.35
CA ASN A 376 41.65 -7.16 -10.67
C ASN A 376 40.76 -6.47 -11.72
N GLU A 377 41.01 -6.74 -13.00
CA GLU A 377 40.28 -6.09 -14.10
C GLU A 377 38.76 -6.29 -14.04
N TYR A 378 38.26 -7.44 -13.58
CA TYR A 378 36.82 -7.65 -13.36
C TYR A 378 36.27 -6.70 -12.29
N SER A 379 36.99 -6.55 -11.18
CA SER A 379 36.61 -5.67 -10.07
C SER A 379 36.69 -4.20 -10.45
N LYS A 380 37.69 -3.81 -11.27
CA LYS A 380 37.80 -2.45 -11.83
C LYS A 380 36.60 -2.12 -12.72
N ARG A 381 36.25 -3.00 -13.66
CA ARG A 381 35.13 -2.79 -14.59
C ARG A 381 33.80 -2.62 -13.84
N ILE A 382 33.53 -3.46 -12.86
CA ILE A 382 32.27 -3.38 -12.11
C ILE A 382 32.22 -2.16 -11.19
N ILE A 383 33.34 -1.79 -10.56
CA ILE A 383 33.32 -0.64 -9.64
C ILE A 383 33.19 0.67 -10.41
N LEU A 384 33.90 0.80 -11.52
CA LEU A 384 33.79 1.96 -12.40
C LEU A 384 32.36 2.11 -12.90
N TRP A 385 31.71 1.00 -13.26
CA TRP A 385 30.30 1.00 -13.60
C TRP A 385 29.42 1.47 -12.43
N LEU A 386 29.58 0.93 -11.23
CA LEU A 386 28.76 1.35 -10.08
C LEU A 386 28.93 2.84 -9.73
N ILE A 387 30.16 3.36 -9.75
CA ILE A 387 30.45 4.78 -9.54
C ILE A 387 29.74 5.62 -10.61
N SER A 388 29.72 5.16 -11.85
CA SER A 388 29.16 5.92 -12.97
C SER A 388 27.64 6.14 -12.83
N LEU A 389 26.93 5.22 -12.16
CA LEU A 389 25.50 5.31 -11.89
C LEU A 389 25.13 6.49 -10.98
N TYR A 390 26.10 7.02 -10.22
CA TYR A 390 25.94 8.21 -9.38
C TYR A 390 26.15 9.55 -10.11
N ARG A 391 26.68 9.52 -11.35
CA ARG A 391 27.12 10.69 -12.14
C ARG A 391 28.08 11.61 -11.36
N PRO A 392 29.29 11.14 -11.02
CA PRO A 392 30.32 11.97 -10.42
C PRO A 392 30.75 13.11 -11.37
N LYS A 393 31.29 14.20 -10.81
CA LYS A 393 31.92 15.25 -11.59
C LYS A 393 33.26 14.77 -12.17
N PRO A 394 33.74 15.33 -13.30
CA PRO A 394 35.02 14.94 -13.89
C PRO A 394 36.20 15.03 -12.92
N GLU A 395 36.21 16.05 -12.06
CA GLU A 395 37.23 16.29 -11.03
C GLU A 395 37.39 15.09 -10.08
N HIS A 396 36.29 14.44 -9.68
CA HIS A 396 36.32 13.30 -8.75
C HIS A 396 36.84 12.01 -9.40
N ILE A 397 36.93 11.96 -10.74
CA ILE A 397 37.29 10.75 -11.49
C ILE A 397 38.70 10.83 -12.06
N ALA A 398 39.32 12.01 -12.08
CA ALA A 398 40.65 12.21 -12.65
C ALA A 398 41.73 11.31 -12.01
N GLU A 399 41.77 11.25 -10.68
CA GLU A 399 42.73 10.40 -9.96
C GLU A 399 42.45 8.91 -10.18
N LEU A 400 41.17 8.52 -10.19
CA LEU A 400 40.76 7.14 -10.44
C LEU A 400 41.06 6.70 -11.89
N ALA A 401 40.96 7.60 -12.86
CA ALA A 401 41.30 7.37 -14.27
C ALA A 401 42.78 7.04 -14.46
N ILE A 402 43.65 7.71 -13.71
CA ILE A 402 45.09 7.41 -13.68
C ILE A 402 45.32 6.05 -12.99
N ALA A 403 44.73 5.83 -11.81
CA ALA A 403 44.93 4.63 -11.02
C ALA A 403 44.47 3.34 -11.72
N PHE A 404 43.33 3.39 -12.42
CA PHE A 404 42.74 2.24 -13.12
C PHE A 404 42.95 2.25 -14.64
N ASN A 405 43.72 3.22 -15.16
CA ASN A 405 44.09 3.34 -16.57
C ASN A 405 42.90 3.28 -17.55
N PHE A 406 41.97 4.25 -17.45
CA PHE A 406 40.85 4.38 -18.38
C PHE A 406 40.63 5.82 -18.85
N GLU A 407 39.95 6.00 -19.99
CA GLU A 407 39.66 7.33 -20.53
C GLU A 407 38.43 7.98 -19.87
N THR A 408 38.64 9.11 -19.18
CA THR A 408 37.57 9.89 -18.53
C THR A 408 36.48 10.33 -19.52
N VAL A 409 36.84 10.61 -20.77
CA VAL A 409 35.88 11.02 -21.82
C VAL A 409 34.87 9.91 -22.13
N ASN A 410 35.36 8.69 -22.36
CA ASN A 410 34.51 7.53 -22.63
C ASN A 410 33.68 7.16 -21.40
N TYR A 411 34.29 7.23 -20.21
CA TYR A 411 33.60 7.01 -18.95
C TYR A 411 32.39 7.94 -18.79
N LEU A 412 32.55 9.25 -19.02
CA LEU A 412 31.45 10.22 -18.90
C LEU A 412 30.41 10.05 -20.02
N LYS A 413 30.85 9.67 -21.24
CA LYS A 413 29.96 9.42 -22.39
C LYS A 413 28.98 8.29 -22.13
N SER A 414 29.42 7.22 -21.46
CA SER A 414 28.63 6.00 -21.22
C SER A 414 27.31 6.21 -20.45
N PHE A 415 27.13 7.36 -19.79
CA PHE A 415 25.89 7.69 -19.09
C PHE A 415 25.35 9.08 -19.41
N LYS A 416 25.79 9.77 -20.47
CA LYS A 416 25.37 11.14 -20.82
C LYS A 416 23.85 11.31 -20.95
N ASP A 417 23.13 10.26 -21.33
CA ASP A 417 21.67 10.26 -21.51
C ASP A 417 20.87 9.64 -20.35
N ASN A 418 21.53 9.01 -19.37
CA ASN A 418 20.88 8.31 -18.26
C ASN A 418 20.71 9.18 -17.00
N GLN A 419 19.53 9.26 -16.39
CA GLN A 419 19.34 9.98 -15.13
C GLN A 419 20.17 9.38 -13.97
N LYS A 420 20.58 10.24 -13.02
CA LYS A 420 21.21 9.82 -11.76
C LYS A 420 20.27 8.90 -10.99
N LEU A 421 20.77 7.73 -10.58
CA LEU A 421 19.98 6.76 -9.82
C LEU A 421 19.97 7.10 -8.32
N ALA A 422 18.91 6.65 -7.63
CA ALA A 422 18.83 6.66 -6.17
C ALA A 422 19.65 5.50 -5.59
N ASP A 423 20.12 5.65 -4.34
CA ASP A 423 21.00 4.66 -3.69
C ASP A 423 20.34 3.28 -3.59
N SER A 424 19.03 3.22 -3.34
CA SER A 424 18.27 1.95 -3.35
C SER A 424 18.27 1.26 -4.72
N SER A 425 18.26 2.03 -5.81
CA SER A 425 18.38 1.49 -7.16
C SER A 425 19.80 0.98 -7.39
N ILE A 426 20.83 1.71 -6.95
CA ILE A 426 22.22 1.28 -7.11
C ILE A 426 22.52 0.03 -6.28
N TYR A 427 21.99 -0.08 -5.07
CA TYR A 427 22.01 -1.32 -4.28
C TYR A 427 21.35 -2.50 -5.03
N THR A 428 20.28 -2.24 -5.77
CA THR A 428 19.66 -3.26 -6.64
C THR A 428 20.58 -3.64 -7.80
N TYR A 429 21.26 -2.69 -8.42
CA TYR A 429 22.26 -2.96 -9.48
C TYR A 429 23.44 -3.76 -8.92
N TYR A 430 23.89 -3.45 -7.71
CA TYR A 430 24.94 -4.20 -7.02
C TYR A 430 24.54 -5.66 -6.81
N THR A 431 23.43 -5.90 -6.12
CA THR A 431 22.95 -7.25 -5.75
C THR A 431 22.43 -8.11 -6.92
N ARG A 432 22.24 -7.50 -8.10
CA ARG A 432 21.76 -8.21 -9.30
C ARG A 432 22.82 -8.39 -10.37
N ILE A 433 23.74 -7.44 -10.49
CA ILE A 433 24.79 -7.48 -11.50
C ILE A 433 26.16 -7.59 -10.85
N ALA A 434 26.52 -6.67 -9.95
CA ALA A 434 27.90 -6.60 -9.46
C ALA A 434 28.32 -7.82 -8.63
N GLU A 435 27.50 -8.23 -7.68
CA GLU A 435 27.77 -9.40 -6.85
C GLU A 435 27.82 -10.71 -7.67
N PRO A 436 26.84 -11.03 -8.55
CA PRO A 436 26.95 -12.21 -9.40
C PRO A 436 28.09 -12.12 -10.42
N PHE A 437 28.37 -10.94 -10.98
CA PHE A 437 29.48 -10.75 -11.92
C PHE A 437 30.82 -11.02 -11.25
N LEU A 438 31.07 -10.47 -10.06
CA LEU A 438 32.28 -10.73 -9.28
C LEU A 438 32.40 -12.21 -8.90
N THR A 439 31.29 -12.83 -8.50
CA THR A 439 31.26 -14.25 -8.10
C THR A 439 31.60 -15.18 -9.27
N HIS A 440 31.04 -14.94 -10.46
CA HIS A 440 31.33 -15.77 -11.64
C HIS A 440 32.68 -15.46 -12.26
N ALA A 441 33.13 -14.21 -12.22
CA ALA A 441 34.48 -13.83 -12.64
C ALA A 441 35.58 -14.57 -11.87
N LEU A 442 35.32 -14.99 -10.62
CA LEU A 442 36.29 -15.74 -9.82
C LEU A 442 36.77 -17.03 -10.51
N GLN A 443 35.89 -17.69 -11.27
CA GLN A 443 36.19 -18.93 -12.01
C GLN A 443 37.25 -18.73 -13.10
N TYR A 444 37.48 -17.48 -13.50
CA TYR A 444 38.39 -17.09 -14.57
C TYR A 444 39.56 -16.23 -14.07
N SER A 445 39.78 -16.19 -12.76
CA SER A 445 40.85 -15.37 -12.15
C SER A 445 42.25 -15.88 -12.50
N GLU A 446 42.37 -17.16 -12.88
CA GLU A 446 43.64 -17.85 -13.16
C GLU A 446 43.79 -18.21 -14.66
N THR A 447 42.89 -17.72 -15.53
CA THR A 447 42.96 -17.98 -16.98
C THR A 447 43.60 -16.81 -17.72
N ASP A 448 44.53 -17.08 -18.63
CA ASP A 448 45.19 -16.07 -19.50
C ASP A 448 44.27 -15.52 -20.63
N ASN A 449 42.98 -15.89 -20.63
CA ASN A 449 42.03 -15.46 -21.66
C ASN A 449 41.65 -13.99 -21.50
N ASN A 450 41.42 -13.30 -22.62
CA ASN A 450 40.95 -11.91 -22.60
C ASN A 450 39.57 -11.83 -21.95
N ILE A 451 39.39 -10.89 -21.01
CA ILE A 451 38.12 -10.67 -20.30
C ILE A 451 36.96 -10.44 -21.27
N ASN A 452 37.19 -9.77 -22.39
CA ASN A 452 36.15 -9.53 -23.40
C ASN A 452 35.60 -10.84 -23.98
N ASP A 453 36.44 -11.87 -24.15
CA ASP A 453 36.04 -13.19 -24.64
C ASP A 453 35.24 -13.97 -23.57
N LEU A 454 35.49 -13.65 -22.29
CA LEU A 454 34.86 -14.32 -21.14
C LEU A 454 33.54 -13.67 -20.70
N LEU A 455 33.24 -12.44 -21.14
CA LEU A 455 32.00 -11.72 -20.78
C LEU A 455 30.74 -12.52 -21.14
N THR A 456 30.73 -13.15 -22.32
CA THR A 456 29.61 -13.99 -22.78
C THR A 456 29.35 -15.15 -21.82
N ASN A 457 30.40 -15.85 -21.40
CA ASN A 457 30.30 -16.98 -20.47
C ASN A 457 29.81 -16.53 -19.09
N ILE A 458 30.36 -15.44 -18.57
CA ILE A 458 29.95 -14.85 -17.29
C ILE A 458 28.48 -14.43 -17.33
N TYR A 459 28.03 -13.77 -18.41
CA TYR A 459 26.63 -13.38 -18.57
C TYR A 459 25.70 -14.58 -18.70
N GLN A 460 26.09 -15.62 -19.44
CA GLN A 460 25.33 -16.86 -19.53
C GLN A 460 25.22 -17.56 -18.17
N GLN A 461 26.28 -17.58 -17.37
CA GLN A 461 26.26 -18.11 -16.00
C GLN A 461 25.37 -17.28 -15.06
N MET A 462 25.43 -15.95 -15.13
CA MET A 462 24.54 -15.08 -14.36
C MET A 462 23.06 -15.31 -14.71
N ILE A 463 22.75 -15.48 -16.00
CA ILE A 463 21.39 -15.75 -16.49
C ILE A 463 20.93 -17.17 -16.11
N SER A 464 21.81 -18.18 -16.21
CA SER A 464 21.49 -19.58 -15.92
C SER A 464 21.46 -19.92 -14.42
N ASN A 465 22.25 -19.27 -13.58
CA ASN A 465 22.13 -19.43 -12.12
C ASN A 465 20.89 -18.71 -11.57
N THR A 466 20.42 -17.66 -12.25
CA THR A 466 19.07 -17.12 -12.01
C THR A 466 18.00 -18.17 -12.37
N ARG A 467 18.22 -18.99 -13.41
CA ARG A 467 17.34 -20.10 -13.83
C ARG A 467 17.33 -21.29 -12.85
N LEU A 468 18.49 -21.74 -12.37
CA LEU A 468 18.58 -22.89 -11.44
C LEU A 468 17.99 -22.60 -10.04
N ALA A 469 18.08 -21.35 -9.57
CA ALA A 469 17.47 -20.95 -8.29
C ALA A 469 15.93 -20.87 -8.36
N ASP A 470 15.39 -20.50 -9.53
CA ASP A 470 13.95 -20.53 -9.81
C ASP A 470 13.42 -21.99 -9.89
N GLU A 471 14.19 -22.93 -10.47
CA GLU A 471 13.86 -24.36 -10.54
C GLU A 471 13.90 -25.06 -9.16
N ALA A 472 14.74 -24.60 -8.23
CA ALA A 472 14.88 -25.16 -6.88
C ALA A 472 13.87 -24.64 -5.85
N ASN A 473 12.85 -23.86 -6.27
CA ASN A 473 11.81 -23.29 -5.40
C ASN A 473 12.35 -22.48 -4.19
N GLN A 474 13.55 -21.89 -4.29
CA GLN A 474 14.13 -21.09 -3.22
C GLN A 474 13.53 -19.66 -3.23
N PRO A 475 12.74 -19.26 -2.20
CA PRO A 475 11.98 -18.01 -2.22
C PRO A 475 12.84 -16.74 -2.26
N GLU A 476 14.09 -16.82 -1.78
CA GLU A 476 15.01 -15.69 -1.64
C GLU A 476 15.58 -15.19 -2.98
N PHE A 477 15.49 -16.01 -4.04
CA PHE A 477 16.05 -15.71 -5.36
C PHE A 477 15.01 -15.33 -6.43
N LYS A 478 13.73 -15.09 -6.07
CA LYS A 478 12.68 -14.56 -6.98
C LYS A 478 13.00 -13.14 -7.47
N LYS A 479 14.02 -12.97 -8.32
CA LYS A 479 14.46 -11.71 -8.93
C LYS A 479 14.03 -11.73 -10.41
N SER A 480 13.30 -10.70 -10.86
CA SER A 480 12.82 -10.61 -12.25
C SER A 480 13.99 -10.66 -13.26
N LYS A 481 14.09 -11.78 -14.00
CA LYS A 481 15.05 -12.05 -15.09
C LYS A 481 15.15 -10.88 -16.06
N ASP A 482 14.03 -10.29 -16.45
CA ASP A 482 14.00 -9.13 -17.36
C ASP A 482 14.67 -7.88 -16.81
N GLN A 483 14.49 -7.62 -15.51
CA GLN A 483 15.12 -6.48 -14.88
C GLN A 483 16.63 -6.72 -14.79
N THR A 484 17.06 -7.95 -14.52
CA THR A 484 18.48 -8.35 -14.59
C THR A 484 19.02 -8.21 -16.02
N ILE A 485 18.30 -8.64 -17.06
CA ILE A 485 18.70 -8.48 -18.47
C ILE A 485 18.80 -7.00 -18.86
N ARG A 486 17.84 -6.15 -18.48
CA ARG A 486 17.95 -4.70 -18.74
C ARG A 486 19.15 -4.07 -18.03
N MET A 487 19.44 -4.52 -16.80
CA MET A 487 20.62 -4.06 -16.06
C MET A 487 21.92 -4.58 -16.69
N LEU A 488 21.94 -5.83 -17.17
CA LEU A 488 23.04 -6.44 -17.93
C LEU A 488 23.28 -5.70 -19.24
N LYS A 489 22.24 -5.39 -20.02
CA LYS A 489 22.36 -4.56 -21.23
C LYS A 489 23.02 -3.22 -20.90
N ARG A 490 22.57 -2.54 -19.84
CA ARG A 490 23.15 -1.27 -19.40
C ARG A 490 24.60 -1.41 -18.90
N PHE A 491 24.96 -2.52 -18.27
CA PHE A 491 26.33 -2.82 -17.89
C PHE A 491 27.20 -3.10 -19.11
N HIS A 492 26.69 -3.89 -20.05
CA HIS A 492 27.40 -4.26 -21.25
C HIS A 492 27.63 -3.04 -22.15
N THR A 493 26.63 -2.17 -22.36
CA THR A 493 26.84 -0.88 -23.06
C THR A 493 27.95 -0.04 -22.42
N PHE A 494 28.09 -0.08 -21.09
CA PHE A 494 29.22 0.57 -20.41
C PHE A 494 30.55 -0.10 -20.75
N GLN A 495 30.60 -1.44 -20.76
CA GLN A 495 31.79 -2.19 -21.16
C GLN A 495 32.21 -1.87 -22.60
N GLN A 496 31.26 -1.72 -23.52
CA GLN A 496 31.52 -1.36 -24.92
C GLN A 496 32.13 0.04 -25.03
N ILE A 497 31.58 1.01 -24.30
CA ILE A 497 32.01 2.40 -24.40
C ILE A 497 33.35 2.63 -23.69
N VAL A 498 33.56 2.05 -22.51
CA VAL A 498 34.74 2.34 -21.66
C VAL A 498 35.88 1.35 -21.90
N PHE A 499 35.58 0.09 -22.20
CA PHE A 499 36.57 -0.99 -22.30
C PHE A 499 36.60 -1.67 -23.68
N GLN A 500 35.91 -1.10 -24.68
CA GLN A 500 35.89 -1.59 -26.07
C GLN A 500 35.50 -3.08 -26.17
N ALA A 501 34.56 -3.53 -25.32
CA ALA A 501 34.01 -4.88 -25.41
C ALA A 501 33.23 -5.09 -26.72
N GLU A 502 33.24 -6.32 -27.24
CA GLU A 502 32.49 -6.70 -28.44
C GLU A 502 30.97 -6.58 -28.26
N ASP A 503 30.24 -6.51 -29.37
CA ASP A 503 28.77 -6.53 -29.36
C ASP A 503 28.23 -7.86 -28.80
N PHE A 504 27.25 -7.76 -27.89
CA PHE A 504 26.61 -8.91 -27.27
C PHE A 504 25.08 -8.88 -27.47
N GLU A 505 24.56 -9.79 -28.29
CA GLU A 505 23.12 -9.92 -28.56
C GLU A 505 22.38 -10.64 -27.41
N LEU A 506 21.69 -9.87 -26.57
CA LEU A 506 20.80 -10.35 -25.50
C LEU A 506 19.34 -10.54 -25.97
N GLU A 507 19.08 -10.73 -27.27
CA GLU A 507 17.76 -10.51 -27.87
C GLU A 507 16.71 -11.63 -27.65
N PHE A 508 17.10 -12.84 -27.24
CA PHE A 508 16.19 -14.00 -27.25
C PHE A 508 15.28 -14.20 -26.01
N ILE A 509 15.14 -13.20 -25.13
CA ILE A 509 14.32 -13.36 -23.91
C ILE A 509 13.23 -12.29 -23.91
N ALA A 510 12.05 -12.66 -24.42
CA ALA A 510 10.87 -11.82 -24.42
C ALA A 510 10.56 -11.34 -22.99
N SER A 511 10.45 -10.03 -22.79
CA SER A 511 10.15 -9.47 -21.47
C SER A 511 8.76 -9.91 -21.02
N GLN A 512 8.70 -10.59 -19.88
CA GLN A 512 7.49 -11.08 -19.24
C GLN A 512 7.02 -10.14 -18.13
N SER A 513 5.81 -9.62 -18.25
CA SER A 513 5.15 -8.84 -17.19
C SER A 513 4.40 -9.77 -16.24
N ARG A 514 4.81 -9.75 -14.97
CA ARG A 514 4.32 -10.66 -13.93
C ARG A 514 3.51 -9.90 -12.85
N PRO A 515 2.23 -9.57 -13.08
CA PRO A 515 1.38 -9.01 -12.04
C PRO A 515 1.27 -9.95 -10.82
N ARG A 516 1.09 -9.37 -9.63
CA ARG A 516 0.84 -10.13 -8.40
C ARG A 516 -0.62 -9.97 -8.02
N ALA A 517 -1.48 -10.81 -8.57
CA ALA A 517 -2.92 -10.77 -8.35
C ALA A 517 -3.28 -11.26 -6.93
N ARG A 518 -3.19 -10.37 -5.93
CA ARG A 518 -3.37 -10.70 -4.51
C ARG A 518 -4.21 -9.64 -3.81
N ILE A 519 -5.43 -10.01 -3.42
CA ILE A 519 -6.40 -9.13 -2.77
C ILE A 519 -6.62 -9.62 -1.34
N VAL A 520 -6.53 -8.71 -0.36
CA VAL A 520 -6.74 -9.04 1.05
C VAL A 520 -8.23 -8.95 1.35
N SER A 521 -8.83 -10.04 1.80
CA SER A 521 -10.25 -10.05 2.19
C SER A 521 -10.53 -9.12 3.37
N HIS A 522 -11.73 -8.58 3.44
CA HIS A 522 -12.13 -7.71 4.56
C HIS A 522 -12.05 -8.44 5.90
N ALA A 523 -12.43 -9.73 5.97
CA ALA A 523 -12.28 -10.53 7.18
C ALA A 523 -10.81 -10.65 7.60
N THR A 524 -9.88 -10.86 6.65
CA THR A 524 -8.43 -10.89 6.94
C THR A 524 -7.95 -9.56 7.52
N PHE A 525 -8.39 -8.44 6.93
CA PHE A 525 -8.02 -7.11 7.41
C PHE A 525 -8.55 -6.87 8.83
N GLN A 526 -9.79 -7.26 9.11
CA GLN A 526 -10.37 -7.15 10.45
C GLN A 526 -9.61 -8.01 11.48
N VAL A 527 -9.20 -9.24 11.12
CA VAL A 527 -8.35 -10.07 12.00
C VAL A 527 -7.01 -9.38 12.29
N ILE A 528 -6.38 -8.77 11.29
CA ILE A 528 -5.13 -8.01 11.48
C ILE A 528 -5.34 -6.86 12.47
N LEU A 529 -6.41 -6.09 12.33
CA LEU A 529 -6.71 -4.98 13.24
C LEU A 529 -7.03 -5.47 14.66
N LYS A 530 -7.75 -6.59 14.81
CA LYS A 530 -8.04 -7.20 16.11
C LYS A 530 -6.80 -7.75 16.81
N LYS A 531 -5.90 -8.39 16.06
CA LYS A 531 -4.59 -8.79 16.59
C LYS A 531 -3.78 -7.59 17.08
N LEU A 532 -3.80 -6.49 16.34
CA LEU A 532 -3.15 -5.26 16.77
C LEU A 532 -3.78 -4.68 18.04
N ASP A 533 -5.11 -4.79 18.19
CA ASP A 533 -5.83 -4.43 19.42
C ASP A 533 -5.44 -5.33 20.61
N HIS A 534 -5.24 -6.63 20.40
CA HIS A 534 -4.78 -7.57 21.42
C HIS A 534 -3.37 -7.26 21.89
N LEU A 535 -2.43 -7.01 20.95
CA LEU A 535 -1.08 -6.62 21.33
C LEU A 535 -1.07 -5.36 22.22
N LEU A 536 -2.00 -4.42 22.00
CA LEU A 536 -2.14 -3.25 22.86
C LEU A 536 -2.75 -3.63 24.22
N HIS A 537 -3.80 -4.44 24.21
CA HIS A 537 -4.46 -4.91 25.42
C HIS A 537 -3.48 -5.62 26.37
N ASP A 538 -2.63 -6.48 25.80
CA ASP A 538 -1.65 -7.31 26.51
C ASP A 538 -0.31 -6.58 26.73
N LYS A 539 -0.24 -5.28 26.41
CA LYS A 539 0.92 -4.39 26.60
C LYS A 539 2.19 -4.82 25.84
N PHE A 540 2.08 -5.67 24.83
CA PHE A 540 3.19 -6.03 23.93
C PHE A 540 3.56 -4.92 22.94
N ILE A 541 2.68 -3.93 22.76
CA ILE A 541 2.92 -2.75 21.93
C ILE A 541 2.58 -1.46 22.70
N SER A 542 3.38 -0.41 22.51
CA SER A 542 3.07 0.91 23.10
C SER A 542 1.85 1.55 22.42
N GLU A 543 1.10 2.37 23.16
CA GLU A 543 -0.06 3.11 22.63
C GLU A 543 0.31 3.96 21.40
N HIS A 544 1.49 4.60 21.44
CA HIS A 544 1.99 5.39 20.31
C HIS A 544 2.18 4.53 19.06
N TYR A 545 2.89 3.41 19.18
CA TYR A 545 3.20 2.57 18.02
C TYR A 545 1.98 1.82 17.51
N TYR A 546 1.05 1.42 18.40
CA TYR A 546 -0.28 0.93 18.04
C TYR A 546 -1.04 1.93 17.16
N LYS A 547 -1.16 3.19 17.61
CA LYS A 547 -1.86 4.25 16.85
C LYS A 547 -1.25 4.43 15.46
N LEU A 548 0.10 4.48 15.38
CA LEU A 548 0.82 4.58 14.11
C LEU A 548 0.46 3.43 13.16
N LEU A 549 0.65 2.17 13.60
CA LEU A 549 0.44 1.01 12.75
C LEU A 549 -1.02 0.90 12.30
N LYS A 550 -1.97 1.09 13.23
CA LYS A 550 -3.41 0.98 12.93
C LYS A 550 -3.83 2.00 11.88
N ILE A 551 -3.44 3.27 12.02
CA ILE A 551 -3.75 4.31 11.04
C ILE A 551 -3.07 4.03 9.70
N ILE A 552 -1.78 3.65 9.70
CA ILE A 552 -1.05 3.38 8.46
C ILE A 552 -1.68 2.22 7.68
N TYR A 553 -2.11 1.15 8.36
CA TYR A 553 -2.78 0.01 7.72
C TYR A 553 -4.17 0.39 7.18
N ILE A 554 -4.96 1.16 7.94
CA ILE A 554 -6.26 1.71 7.48
C ILE A 554 -6.06 2.56 6.23
N LEU A 555 -5.15 3.54 6.26
CA LEU A 555 -4.88 4.40 5.11
C LEU A 555 -4.45 3.57 3.90
N ALA A 556 -3.52 2.63 4.06
CA ALA A 556 -3.07 1.78 2.96
C ALA A 556 -4.21 0.92 2.37
N TYR A 557 -5.03 0.30 3.22
CA TYR A 557 -6.13 -0.59 2.84
C TYR A 557 -7.27 0.15 2.12
N ARG A 558 -7.65 1.33 2.62
CA ARG A 558 -8.77 2.11 2.07
C ARG A 558 -8.40 2.94 0.84
N THR A 559 -7.18 3.48 0.81
CA THR A 559 -6.79 4.47 -0.21
C THR A 559 -5.80 3.95 -1.26
N GLY A 560 -5.13 2.83 -1.00
CA GLY A 560 -4.12 2.26 -1.90
C GLY A 560 -2.85 3.11 -2.03
N MET A 561 -2.60 4.03 -1.12
CA MET A 561 -1.35 4.81 -1.07
C MET A 561 -0.12 3.89 -0.93
N ARG A 562 0.98 4.26 -1.59
CA ARG A 562 2.24 3.51 -1.43
C ARG A 562 2.82 3.78 -0.05
N ILE A 563 3.53 2.80 0.53
CA ILE A 563 4.16 2.95 1.86
C ILE A 563 5.02 4.22 1.96
N ASN A 564 5.76 4.56 0.90
CA ASN A 564 6.60 5.75 0.89
C ASN A 564 5.81 7.06 0.92
N GLU A 565 4.63 7.07 0.31
CA GLU A 565 3.68 8.20 0.29
C GLU A 565 3.14 8.38 1.72
N ILE A 566 2.63 7.31 2.36
CA ILE A 566 2.11 7.35 3.73
C ILE A 566 3.18 7.81 4.73
N LEU A 567 4.36 7.18 4.72
CA LEU A 567 5.44 7.51 5.64
C LEU A 567 6.08 8.88 5.33
N GLY A 568 5.79 9.45 4.16
CA GLY A 568 6.22 10.79 3.76
C GLY A 568 5.22 11.88 4.14
N LEU A 569 4.08 11.57 4.75
CA LEU A 569 3.12 12.62 5.09
C LEU A 569 3.64 13.51 6.23
N ARG A 570 3.42 14.82 6.11
CA ARG A 570 3.60 15.80 7.19
C ARG A 570 2.24 16.29 7.67
N VAL A 571 2.23 16.91 8.84
CA VAL A 571 0.99 17.48 9.42
C VAL A 571 0.30 18.46 8.48
N LYS A 572 1.06 19.29 7.75
CA LYS A 572 0.52 20.24 6.77
C LYS A 572 -0.02 19.62 5.48
N ASP A 573 0.35 18.37 5.18
CA ASP A 573 -0.11 17.67 3.99
C ASP A 573 -1.54 17.11 4.21
N ILE A 574 -2.08 17.24 5.42
CA ILE A 574 -3.47 16.93 5.75
C ILE A 574 -4.29 18.22 5.68
N GLU A 575 -5.19 18.29 4.71
CA GLU A 575 -6.05 19.44 4.41
C GLU A 575 -7.43 19.29 5.05
N GLY A 576 -8.12 20.41 5.29
CA GLY A 576 -9.46 20.45 5.89
C GLY A 576 -9.48 20.35 7.42
N LEU A 577 -10.61 20.70 8.04
CA LEU A 577 -10.83 20.62 9.49
C LEU A 577 -11.77 19.46 9.85
N GLU A 578 -12.97 19.47 9.26
CA GLU A 578 -13.99 18.42 9.45
C GLU A 578 -13.97 17.36 8.34
N GLN A 579 -13.55 17.75 7.13
CA GLN A 579 -13.42 16.84 5.98
C GLN A 579 -11.94 16.75 5.63
N LEU A 580 -11.25 15.78 6.24
CA LEU A 580 -9.82 15.61 6.04
C LEU A 580 -9.52 14.97 4.68
N SER A 581 -8.65 15.62 3.93
CA SER A 581 -8.04 15.09 2.70
C SER A 581 -6.52 15.08 2.82
N ILE A 582 -5.86 14.19 2.10
CA ILE A 582 -4.41 14.04 2.12
C ILE A 582 -3.85 14.50 0.78
N TRP A 583 -3.01 15.54 0.79
CA TRP A 583 -2.27 15.98 -0.37
C TRP A 583 -0.93 15.24 -0.49
N ILE A 584 -0.84 14.33 -1.46
CA ILE A 584 0.38 13.60 -1.80
C ILE A 584 1.24 14.49 -2.68
N GLN A 585 2.39 14.95 -2.18
CA GLN A 585 3.29 15.84 -2.91
C GLN A 585 4.77 15.57 -2.59
N PRO A 586 5.70 15.78 -3.53
CA PRO A 586 7.13 15.69 -3.26
C PRO A 586 7.61 16.90 -2.43
N TYR A 587 8.70 16.73 -1.67
CA TYR A 587 9.33 17.85 -0.96
C TYR A 587 10.77 17.56 -0.54
N GLY A 588 11.45 18.62 -0.08
CA GLY A 588 12.73 18.55 0.61
C GLY A 588 13.96 18.76 -0.27
N SER A 589 15.11 18.83 0.39
CA SER A 589 16.41 19.02 -0.24
C SER A 589 17.34 17.86 0.13
N LYS A 590 18.10 17.36 -0.85
CA LYS A 590 19.15 16.34 -0.60
C LYS A 590 20.13 16.78 0.49
N LYS A 591 20.45 18.07 0.55
CA LYS A 591 21.42 18.64 1.50
C LYS A 591 20.96 18.54 2.97
N GLN A 592 19.66 18.39 3.22
CA GLN A 592 19.09 18.36 4.58
C GLN A 592 18.59 16.96 4.99
N GLY A 593 18.83 15.92 4.17
CA GLY A 593 18.40 14.54 4.45
C GLY A 593 16.88 14.27 4.40
N ASN A 594 16.06 15.30 4.18
CA ASN A 594 14.58 15.22 4.22
C ASN A 594 13.95 15.14 2.82
N GLN A 595 14.54 14.40 1.88
CA GLN A 595 14.02 14.29 0.51
C GLN A 595 12.87 13.27 0.42
N HIS A 596 11.66 13.73 0.11
CA HIS A 596 10.53 12.90 -0.28
C HIS A 596 10.26 13.03 -1.78
N LEU A 597 10.52 11.96 -2.52
CA LEU A 597 10.22 11.86 -3.95
C LEU A 597 9.00 10.98 -4.18
N LEU A 598 8.22 11.35 -5.19
CA LEU A 598 7.18 10.50 -5.76
C LEU A 598 7.76 9.61 -6.86
N LYS A 599 7.07 8.52 -7.18
CA LYS A 599 7.51 7.57 -8.21
C LYS A 599 7.44 8.19 -9.62
N THR A 600 6.42 9.02 -9.85
CA THR A 600 6.12 9.72 -11.10
C THR A 600 5.44 11.04 -10.75
N ASP A 601 5.49 12.01 -11.65
CA ASP A 601 4.81 13.31 -11.45
C ASP A 601 3.29 13.13 -11.31
N SER A 602 2.71 12.15 -12.00
CA SER A 602 1.30 11.76 -11.90
C SER A 602 0.86 11.23 -10.54
N ALA A 603 1.81 10.96 -9.63
CA ALA A 603 1.48 10.49 -8.28
C ALA A 603 1.09 11.63 -7.35
N GLU A 604 1.34 12.88 -7.72
CA GLU A 604 0.87 14.06 -7.00
C GLU A 604 -0.65 14.19 -7.14
N ARG A 605 -1.37 14.19 -6.02
CA ARG A 605 -2.84 14.12 -5.97
C ARG A 605 -3.40 14.42 -4.59
N ILE A 606 -4.71 14.65 -4.52
CA ILE A 606 -5.47 14.73 -3.27
C ILE A 606 -6.26 13.43 -3.07
N VAL A 607 -6.16 12.85 -1.88
CA VAL A 607 -6.89 11.64 -1.48
C VAL A 607 -7.95 12.02 -0.44
N PRO A 608 -9.25 11.89 -0.74
CA PRO A 608 -10.32 12.33 0.16
C PRO A 608 -10.58 11.28 1.27
N THR A 609 -9.80 11.32 2.35
CA THR A 609 -9.93 10.34 3.43
C THR A 609 -11.26 10.40 4.19
N TYR A 610 -11.91 11.56 4.23
CA TYR A 610 -13.24 11.74 4.88
C TYR A 610 -14.37 10.91 4.24
N VAL A 611 -14.18 10.48 3.00
CA VAL A 611 -15.13 9.61 2.30
C VAL A 611 -14.64 8.17 2.17
N LEU A 612 -13.33 7.97 2.00
CA LEU A 612 -12.77 6.64 1.78
C LEU A 612 -12.63 5.79 3.05
N LEU A 613 -12.49 6.42 4.23
CA LEU A 613 -12.41 5.69 5.50
C LEU A 613 -13.81 5.45 6.06
N LYS A 614 -13.99 4.31 6.76
CA LYS A 614 -15.23 4.07 7.52
C LYS A 614 -15.36 5.06 8.66
N SER A 615 -16.57 5.24 9.18
CA SER A 615 -16.85 6.31 10.16
C SER A 615 -16.00 6.22 11.44
N ASP A 616 -15.78 5.00 11.95
CA ASP A 616 -14.93 4.72 13.11
C ASP A 616 -13.44 4.90 12.79
N GLU A 617 -13.00 4.38 11.65
CA GLU A 617 -11.63 4.54 11.12
C GLU A 617 -11.27 6.02 10.90
N TYR A 618 -12.20 6.79 10.33
CA TYR A 618 -12.08 8.21 10.09
C TYR A 618 -11.98 8.99 11.40
N THR A 619 -12.84 8.69 12.36
CA THR A 619 -12.80 9.32 13.69
C THR A 619 -11.46 9.07 14.39
N PHE A 620 -10.94 7.84 14.30
CA PHE A 620 -9.64 7.49 14.85
C PHE A 620 -8.49 8.27 14.18
N PHE A 621 -8.50 8.36 12.85
CA PHE A 621 -7.52 9.15 12.10
C PHE A 621 -7.64 10.65 12.37
N HIS A 622 -8.86 11.19 12.42
CA HIS A 622 -9.15 12.59 12.67
C HIS A 622 -8.60 13.04 14.03
N ASN A 623 -8.90 12.28 15.09
CA ASN A 623 -8.38 12.55 16.43
C ASN A 623 -6.85 12.59 16.45
N TYR A 624 -6.19 11.65 15.76
CA TYR A 624 -4.73 11.63 15.65
C TYR A 624 -4.17 12.86 14.91
N VAL A 625 -4.83 13.30 13.84
CA VAL A 625 -4.45 14.51 13.12
C VAL A 625 -4.64 15.75 13.98
N VAL A 626 -5.71 15.83 14.76
CA VAL A 626 -5.96 16.92 15.72
C VAL A 626 -4.85 16.96 16.78
N GLU A 627 -4.52 15.83 17.41
CA GLU A 627 -3.41 15.72 18.37
C GLU A 627 -2.11 16.27 17.75
N LYS A 628 -1.80 15.89 16.50
CA LYS A 628 -0.59 16.34 15.79
C LYS A 628 -0.61 17.82 15.41
N ARG A 629 -1.77 18.37 15.07
CA ARG A 629 -1.93 19.81 14.77
C ARG A 629 -1.74 20.68 16.02
N LEU A 630 -2.19 20.20 17.18
CA LEU A 630 -2.02 20.90 18.47
C LEU A 630 -0.55 21.03 18.90
N GLU A 631 0.35 20.16 18.42
CA GLU A 631 1.80 20.33 18.61
C GLU A 631 2.36 21.56 17.87
N ASN A 632 1.59 22.19 16.98
CA ASN A 632 1.92 23.38 16.16
C ASN A 632 3.22 23.25 15.34
N LYS A 633 3.59 22.04 14.93
CA LYS A 633 4.76 21.76 14.08
C LYS A 633 4.33 21.29 12.70
N LYS A 634 3.87 22.22 11.86
CA LYS A 634 3.29 21.95 10.53
C LYS A 634 4.17 21.11 9.59
N ASN A 635 5.50 21.26 9.66
CA ASN A 635 6.45 20.52 8.81
C ASN A 635 6.89 19.17 9.39
N SER A 636 6.42 18.79 10.59
CA SER A 636 6.77 17.50 11.17
C SER A 636 6.11 16.36 10.41
N TYR A 637 6.79 15.21 10.37
CA TYR A 637 6.20 13.98 9.87
C TYR A 637 4.94 13.64 10.66
N LEU A 638 3.89 13.26 9.95
CA LEU A 638 2.65 12.79 10.55
C LEU A 638 2.88 11.51 11.33
N PHE A 639 3.71 10.61 10.79
CA PHE A 639 4.11 9.35 11.42
C PHE A 639 5.60 9.34 11.73
N SER A 640 5.95 9.36 13.01
CA SER A 640 7.33 9.30 13.50
C SER A 640 7.42 8.53 14.83
N ASN A 641 8.62 8.09 15.19
CA ASN A 641 8.85 7.53 16.53
C ASN A 641 8.57 8.57 17.61
N PHE A 642 8.31 8.10 18.82
CA PHE A 642 8.05 8.97 19.97
C PHE A 642 9.22 9.93 20.19
N ASN A 643 8.94 11.22 20.37
CA ASN A 643 9.92 12.31 20.50
C ASN A 643 10.89 12.51 19.32
N GLU A 644 10.67 11.86 18.19
CA GLU A 644 11.46 12.08 16.97
C GLU A 644 10.64 12.80 15.90
N ASN A 645 11.31 13.61 15.09
CA ASN A 645 10.74 14.16 13.86
C ASN A 645 11.51 13.63 12.64
N LYS A 646 11.56 12.30 12.53
CA LYS A 646 12.19 11.58 11.42
C LYS A 646 11.16 10.70 10.73
N LYS A 647 11.34 10.53 9.43
CA LYS A 647 10.57 9.59 8.63
C LYS A 647 10.70 8.19 9.24
N LEU A 648 9.57 7.55 9.50
CA LEU A 648 9.54 6.20 10.03
C LEU A 648 10.23 5.20 9.07
N ASN A 649 11.02 4.27 9.60
CA ASN A 649 11.63 3.22 8.79
C ASN A 649 10.54 2.27 8.29
N LYS A 650 10.50 1.99 6.98
CA LYS A 650 9.52 1.08 6.35
C LYS A 650 9.45 -0.28 7.04
N HIS A 651 10.58 -0.81 7.48
CA HIS A 651 10.64 -2.12 8.14
C HIS A 651 9.78 -2.17 9.41
N THR A 652 9.69 -1.06 10.16
CA THR A 652 8.83 -0.97 11.35
C THR A 652 7.35 -1.10 11.01
N VAL A 653 6.93 -0.88 9.77
CA VAL A 653 5.54 -1.05 9.36
C VAL A 653 5.33 -2.39 8.68
N THR A 654 6.28 -2.83 7.86
CA THR A 654 6.14 -4.05 7.05
C THR A 654 6.38 -5.32 7.83
N ALA A 655 7.27 -5.32 8.82
CA ALA A 655 7.60 -6.53 9.57
C ALA A 655 6.42 -7.02 10.44
N PRO A 656 5.76 -6.17 11.26
CA PRO A 656 4.60 -6.60 12.03
C PRO A 656 3.47 -7.11 11.13
N LEU A 657 3.20 -6.42 10.01
CA LEU A 657 2.18 -6.85 9.06
C LEU A 657 2.48 -8.23 8.45
N LYS A 658 3.74 -8.48 8.08
CA LYS A 658 4.15 -9.79 7.55
C LYS A 658 3.96 -10.89 8.59
N GLN A 659 4.32 -10.62 9.85
CA GLN A 659 4.10 -11.55 10.95
C GLN A 659 2.63 -11.87 11.15
N PHE A 660 1.73 -10.87 11.09
CA PHE A 660 0.30 -11.12 11.16
C PHE A 660 -0.19 -12.03 10.04
N PHE A 661 0.23 -11.78 8.80
CA PHE A 661 -0.15 -12.68 7.69
C PHE A 661 0.38 -14.11 7.89
N ASN A 662 1.62 -14.27 8.35
CA ASN A 662 2.23 -15.58 8.63
C ASN A 662 1.46 -16.34 9.71
N GLN A 663 0.95 -15.65 10.74
CA GLN A 663 0.14 -16.27 11.78
C GLN A 663 -1.29 -16.59 11.30
N ILE A 664 -1.83 -15.81 10.35
CA ILE A 664 -3.20 -15.98 9.85
C ILE A 664 -3.29 -17.12 8.83
N PHE A 665 -2.29 -17.27 7.95
CA PHE A 665 -2.31 -18.22 6.84
C PHE A 665 -1.09 -19.15 6.88
N LYS A 666 -1.28 -20.44 6.57
CA LYS A 666 -0.15 -21.39 6.45
C LYS A 666 0.79 -21.00 5.32
N GLU A 667 0.21 -20.65 4.16
CA GLU A 667 0.94 -20.22 2.98
C GLU A 667 0.28 -18.99 2.35
N HIS A 668 1.04 -17.91 2.25
CA HIS A 668 0.61 -16.70 1.57
C HIS A 668 1.79 -15.97 0.93
N HIS A 669 1.45 -15.03 0.06
CA HIS A 669 2.43 -14.11 -0.52
C HIS A 669 1.99 -12.64 -0.37
N TYR A 670 1.12 -12.36 0.60
CA TYR A 670 0.77 -10.99 0.97
C TYR A 670 1.98 -10.17 1.45
N SER A 671 1.89 -8.88 1.18
CA SER A 671 2.85 -7.87 1.63
C SER A 671 2.08 -6.57 1.86
N PHE A 672 2.75 -5.52 2.35
CA PHE A 672 2.14 -4.19 2.45
C PHE A 672 1.57 -3.70 1.10
N HIS A 673 2.17 -4.11 -0.03
CA HIS A 673 1.66 -3.72 -1.34
C HIS A 673 0.30 -4.34 -1.68
N SER A 674 -0.07 -5.47 -1.06
CA SER A 674 -1.35 -6.14 -1.27
C SER A 674 -2.53 -5.25 -0.87
N PHE A 675 -2.36 -4.32 0.08
CA PHE A 675 -3.37 -3.32 0.41
C PHE A 675 -3.70 -2.40 -0.77
N ARG A 676 -2.71 -2.09 -1.63
CA ARG A 676 -2.97 -1.29 -2.84
C ARG A 676 -3.75 -2.05 -3.89
N HIS A 677 -3.47 -3.34 -4.10
CA HIS A 677 -4.32 -4.20 -4.94
C HIS A 677 -5.75 -4.26 -4.38
N THR A 678 -5.88 -4.35 -3.05
CA THR A 678 -7.17 -4.40 -2.38
C THR A 678 -7.98 -3.13 -2.59
N ALA A 679 -7.40 -1.96 -2.30
CA ALA A 679 -8.04 -0.66 -2.52
C ALA A 679 -8.49 -0.48 -3.99
N ALA A 680 -7.63 -0.85 -4.94
CA ALA A 680 -7.95 -0.73 -6.38
C ALA A 680 -9.17 -1.57 -6.77
N ASN A 681 -9.26 -2.81 -6.28
CA ASN A 681 -10.38 -3.71 -6.58
C ASN A 681 -11.65 -3.35 -5.79
N HIS A 682 -11.54 -2.93 -4.54
CA HIS A 682 -12.67 -2.41 -3.77
C HIS A 682 -13.27 -1.16 -4.44
N LEU A 683 -12.44 -0.19 -4.85
CA LEU A 683 -12.90 0.97 -5.62
C LEU A 683 -13.54 0.56 -6.95
N SER A 684 -13.01 -0.47 -7.61
CA SER A 684 -13.59 -1.01 -8.85
C SER A 684 -15.00 -1.54 -8.62
N LEU A 685 -15.22 -2.30 -7.54
CA LEU A 685 -16.54 -2.78 -7.15
C LEU A 685 -17.48 -1.62 -6.78
N LEU A 686 -17.04 -0.72 -5.90
CA LEU A 686 -17.85 0.41 -5.42
C LEU A 686 -18.34 1.32 -6.56
N LEU A 687 -17.47 1.61 -7.53
CA LEU A 687 -17.79 2.54 -8.61
C LEU A 687 -18.46 1.87 -9.81
N ASN A 688 -18.21 0.58 -10.07
CA ASN A 688 -18.70 -0.09 -11.29
C ASN A 688 -19.78 -1.16 -11.05
N CYS A 689 -20.11 -1.50 -9.80
CA CYS A 689 -21.18 -2.45 -9.47
C CYS A 689 -22.31 -1.78 -8.68
N GLU A 690 -23.51 -2.36 -8.78
CA GLU A 690 -24.56 -2.19 -7.78
C GLU A 690 -24.12 -2.79 -6.45
N TYR A 691 -24.75 -2.34 -5.35
CA TYR A 691 -24.39 -2.79 -4.01
C TYR A 691 -24.49 -4.32 -3.85
N ALA A 692 -25.61 -4.92 -4.27
CA ALA A 692 -25.78 -6.37 -4.25
C ALA A 692 -25.62 -6.96 -5.66
N PRO A 693 -25.04 -8.17 -5.81
CA PRO A 693 -24.46 -8.98 -4.74
C PRO A 693 -22.99 -8.64 -4.44
N LEU A 694 -22.20 -8.19 -5.43
CA LEU A 694 -20.74 -8.20 -5.30
C LEU A 694 -20.17 -7.25 -4.25
N VAL A 695 -20.64 -5.99 -4.15
CA VAL A 695 -20.08 -5.05 -3.16
C VAL A 695 -20.39 -5.53 -1.74
N LYS A 696 -21.63 -5.99 -1.52
CA LYS A 696 -22.10 -6.54 -0.24
C LYS A 696 -21.27 -7.74 0.23
N GLU A 697 -20.94 -8.66 -0.67
CA GLU A 697 -20.28 -9.93 -0.31
C GLU A 697 -18.74 -9.84 -0.31
N LEU A 698 -18.15 -8.93 -1.12
CA LEU A 698 -16.69 -8.87 -1.32
C LEU A 698 -16.03 -7.66 -0.65
N THR A 699 -16.81 -6.78 -0.01
CA THR A 699 -16.29 -5.63 0.73
C THR A 699 -16.98 -5.49 2.08
N ASP A 700 -16.44 -4.65 2.97
CA ASP A 700 -17.04 -4.36 4.28
C ASP A 700 -17.72 -2.98 4.36
N TYR A 701 -18.07 -2.40 3.21
CA TYR A 701 -18.82 -1.14 3.17
C TYR A 701 -20.33 -1.40 3.34
N SER A 702 -20.96 -0.62 4.20
CA SER A 702 -22.42 -0.56 4.31
C SER A 702 -23.04 0.10 3.07
N VAL A 703 -24.36 -0.06 2.90
CA VAL A 703 -25.11 0.61 1.81
C VAL A 703 -24.92 2.14 1.88
N ASP A 704 -24.97 2.71 3.08
CA ASP A 704 -24.83 4.15 3.29
C ASP A 704 -23.42 4.64 2.92
N GLU A 705 -22.38 3.90 3.33
CA GLU A 705 -20.99 4.20 2.93
C GLU A 705 -20.79 4.06 1.42
N TYR A 706 -21.36 3.02 0.80
CA TYR A 706 -21.35 2.84 -0.66
C TYR A 706 -21.98 4.04 -1.38
N GLN A 707 -23.16 4.48 -0.95
CA GLN A 707 -23.85 5.63 -1.53
C GLN A 707 -23.05 6.92 -1.33
N LYS A 708 -22.52 7.15 -0.12
CA LYS A 708 -21.69 8.31 0.20
C LYS A 708 -20.45 8.38 -0.69
N ILE A 709 -19.71 7.27 -0.83
CA ILE A 709 -18.52 7.20 -1.68
C ILE A 709 -18.85 7.54 -3.13
N ARG A 710 -19.91 6.94 -3.67
CA ARG A 710 -20.33 7.21 -5.06
C ARG A 710 -20.77 8.65 -5.24
N HIS A 711 -21.53 9.20 -4.31
CA HIS A 711 -21.99 10.59 -4.37
C HIS A 711 -20.81 11.57 -4.43
N GLU A 712 -19.87 11.44 -3.50
CA GLU A 712 -18.71 12.35 -3.37
C GLU A 712 -17.67 12.19 -4.48
N LEU A 713 -17.43 10.96 -4.93
CA LEU A 713 -16.39 10.71 -5.95
C LEU A 713 -16.88 10.91 -7.37
N LEU A 714 -18.15 10.58 -7.66
CA LEU A 714 -18.66 10.69 -9.02
C LEU A 714 -19.12 12.12 -9.34
N GLN A 715 -19.63 12.87 -8.34
CA GLN A 715 -20.13 14.27 -8.37
C GLN A 715 -21.17 14.65 -9.45
N ASN A 716 -21.21 13.96 -10.59
CA ASN A 716 -22.09 14.11 -11.73
C ASN A 716 -22.56 12.72 -12.20
N GLN A 717 -23.85 12.59 -12.49
CA GLN A 717 -24.45 11.35 -13.01
C GLN A 717 -24.13 11.08 -14.49
N TYR A 718 -23.47 12.03 -15.18
CA TYR A 718 -23.16 11.95 -16.60
C TYR A 718 -21.65 12.01 -16.86
N GLY A 719 -21.11 10.96 -17.48
CA GLY A 719 -19.88 11.05 -18.29
C GLY A 719 -18.52 11.01 -17.60
N GLN A 720 -18.42 10.85 -16.26
CA GLN A 720 -17.12 10.57 -15.65
C GLN A 720 -16.78 9.07 -15.80
N ASN A 721 -15.69 8.78 -16.51
CA ASN A 721 -15.20 7.41 -16.62
C ASN A 721 -14.62 6.98 -15.26
N HIS A 722 -15.36 6.14 -14.53
CA HIS A 722 -15.02 5.67 -13.18
C HIS A 722 -13.58 5.15 -13.07
N TRP A 723 -13.07 4.52 -14.12
CA TRP A 723 -11.72 3.98 -14.16
C TRP A 723 -10.63 5.06 -14.09
N PHE A 724 -10.88 6.27 -14.60
CA PHE A 724 -9.97 7.40 -14.46
C PHE A 724 -9.93 7.94 -13.03
N ILE A 725 -11.06 7.93 -12.32
CA ILE A 725 -11.10 8.30 -10.90
C ILE A 725 -10.24 7.33 -10.10
N ILE A 726 -10.37 6.02 -10.35
CA ILE A 726 -9.56 4.98 -9.70
C ILE A 726 -8.08 5.16 -10.04
N ALA A 727 -7.74 5.38 -11.32
CA ALA A 727 -6.37 5.63 -11.76
C ALA A 727 -5.77 6.86 -11.06
N HIS A 728 -6.51 7.97 -11.02
CA HIS A 728 -6.09 9.20 -10.36
C HIS A 728 -5.87 8.99 -8.85
N LEU A 729 -6.81 8.37 -8.14
CA LEU A 729 -6.70 8.06 -6.71
C LEU A 729 -5.49 7.14 -6.40
N LEU A 730 -5.07 6.32 -7.36
CA LEU A 730 -3.87 5.50 -7.27
C LEU A 730 -2.59 6.23 -7.74
N GLY A 731 -2.69 7.41 -8.34
CA GLY A 731 -1.54 8.18 -8.86
C GLY A 731 -1.03 7.69 -10.22
N HIS A 732 -1.93 7.19 -11.05
CA HIS A 732 -1.70 6.83 -12.44
C HIS A 732 -2.36 7.86 -13.37
N ILE A 733 -1.74 8.10 -14.53
CA ILE A 733 -2.28 9.00 -15.54
C ILE A 733 -3.49 8.37 -16.23
N GLU A 734 -3.39 7.07 -16.53
CA GLU A 734 -4.37 6.35 -17.35
C GLU A 734 -4.81 5.03 -16.69
N PRO A 735 -6.06 4.59 -16.93
CA PRO A 735 -6.56 3.30 -16.45
C PRO A 735 -5.76 2.10 -16.93
N ILE A 736 -5.13 2.12 -18.11
CA ILE A 736 -4.41 0.97 -18.67
C ILE A 736 -3.38 0.40 -17.69
N GLU A 737 -2.55 1.26 -17.09
CA GLU A 737 -1.54 0.82 -16.11
C GLU A 737 -2.21 0.30 -14.83
N THR A 738 -3.37 0.83 -14.48
CA THR A 738 -4.18 0.34 -13.35
C THR A 738 -4.74 -1.05 -13.63
N PHE A 739 -5.29 -1.31 -14.82
CA PHE A 739 -5.77 -2.63 -15.24
C PHE A 739 -4.64 -3.66 -15.29
N LYS A 740 -3.50 -3.26 -15.86
CA LYS A 740 -2.32 -4.10 -16.00
C LYS A 740 -1.73 -4.53 -14.67
N SER A 741 -1.72 -3.64 -13.69
CA SER A 741 -0.97 -3.86 -12.45
C SER A 741 -1.86 -4.18 -11.24
N TYR A 742 -3.13 -3.75 -11.21
CA TYR A 742 -3.94 -3.73 -9.99
C TYR A 742 -5.39 -4.21 -10.14
N ILE A 743 -6.08 -4.05 -11.28
CA ILE A 743 -7.47 -4.50 -11.42
C ILE A 743 -7.48 -6.00 -11.76
N HIS A 744 -7.93 -6.80 -10.80
CA HIS A 744 -8.02 -8.27 -10.92
C HIS A 744 -9.45 -8.78 -10.86
N LEU A 745 -10.41 -7.96 -10.44
CA LEU A 745 -11.83 -8.27 -10.50
C LEU A 745 -12.50 -7.77 -11.79
N GLY A 746 -11.73 -7.23 -12.75
CA GLY A 746 -12.27 -6.67 -14.00
C GLY A 746 -13.10 -7.69 -14.81
N TYR A 747 -12.61 -8.92 -14.92
CA TYR A 747 -13.32 -10.01 -15.58
C TYR A 747 -14.59 -10.43 -14.82
N LEU A 748 -14.55 -10.45 -13.48
CA LEU A 748 -15.72 -10.74 -12.64
C LEU A 748 -16.80 -9.67 -12.81
N ILE A 749 -16.42 -8.39 -12.76
CA ILE A 749 -17.31 -7.24 -12.94
C ILE A 749 -17.94 -7.27 -14.33
N GLY A 750 -17.13 -7.44 -15.38
CA GLY A 750 -17.62 -7.53 -16.76
C GLY A 750 -18.57 -8.71 -16.97
N GLY A 751 -18.23 -9.87 -16.43
CA GLY A 751 -19.09 -11.05 -16.49
C GLY A 751 -20.41 -10.90 -15.73
N GLN A 752 -20.38 -10.32 -14.53
CA GLN A 752 -21.60 -10.01 -13.76
C GLN A 752 -22.52 -9.05 -14.52
N LYS A 753 -21.93 -8.04 -15.17
CA LYS A 753 -22.64 -7.10 -16.02
C LYS A 753 -23.30 -7.79 -17.22
N LEU A 754 -22.56 -8.60 -17.97
CA LEU A 754 -23.12 -9.38 -19.09
C LEU A 754 -24.23 -10.34 -18.67
N LEU A 755 -24.15 -10.95 -17.48
CA LEU A 755 -25.17 -11.84 -16.94
C LEU A 755 -26.53 -11.16 -16.68
N LYS A 756 -26.57 -9.82 -16.55
CA LYS A 756 -27.81 -9.03 -16.37
C LYS A 756 -28.63 -8.91 -17.65
N TYR A 757 -28.06 -9.22 -18.81
CA TYR A 757 -28.83 -9.29 -20.04
C TYR A 757 -29.73 -10.51 -20.01
N TYR A 758 -31.04 -10.28 -20.15
CA TYR A 758 -32.05 -11.31 -20.26
C TYR A 758 -32.56 -11.36 -21.71
N PRO A 759 -32.20 -12.40 -22.48
CA PRO A 759 -32.67 -12.55 -23.85
C PRO A 759 -34.20 -12.65 -23.92
N ASP A 760 -34.79 -11.97 -24.90
CA ASP A 760 -36.23 -12.05 -25.18
C ASP A 760 -36.56 -13.37 -25.90
N MET A 761 -36.71 -14.46 -25.13
CA MET A 761 -36.98 -15.79 -25.67
C MET A 761 -38.21 -16.45 -25.05
N SER A 762 -38.89 -17.31 -25.83
CA SER A 762 -40.00 -18.11 -25.32
C SER A 762 -39.53 -19.21 -24.36
N ASN A 763 -40.45 -19.65 -23.50
CA ASN A 763 -40.27 -20.82 -22.66
C ASN A 763 -39.94 -22.07 -23.48
N GLU A 764 -40.55 -22.23 -24.66
CA GLU A 764 -40.26 -23.30 -25.60
C GLU A 764 -38.79 -23.28 -26.05
N LEU A 765 -38.30 -22.12 -26.50
CA LEU A 765 -36.92 -22.00 -26.97
C LEU A 765 -35.93 -22.21 -25.82
N ALA A 766 -36.22 -21.67 -24.63
CA ALA A 766 -35.38 -21.88 -23.45
C ALA A 766 -35.29 -23.36 -23.08
N LYS A 767 -36.40 -24.11 -23.12
CA LYS A 767 -36.43 -25.56 -22.92
C LYS A 767 -35.59 -26.30 -23.96
N LYS A 768 -35.69 -25.90 -25.22
CA LYS A 768 -34.98 -26.47 -26.35
C LYS A 768 -33.46 -26.34 -26.18
N ILE A 769 -33.00 -25.13 -25.86
CA ILE A 769 -31.59 -24.78 -25.68
C ILE A 769 -31.00 -25.39 -24.40
N MET A 770 -31.78 -25.46 -23.30
CA MET A 770 -31.26 -26.01 -22.04
C MET A 770 -31.25 -27.54 -21.97
N GLY A 771 -31.80 -28.22 -22.99
CA GLY A 771 -32.02 -29.66 -22.94
C GLY A 771 -32.97 -30.07 -21.81
N TYR A 772 -34.11 -29.39 -21.69
CA TYR A 772 -35.06 -29.61 -20.60
C TYR A 772 -35.44 -31.08 -20.45
N ASN A 773 -35.42 -31.58 -19.21
CA ASN A 773 -35.91 -32.93 -18.89
C ASN A 773 -36.92 -32.90 -17.73
N ALA A 774 -37.72 -33.96 -17.60
CA ALA A 774 -38.76 -34.07 -16.58
C ALA A 774 -38.24 -34.05 -15.12
N THR A 775 -36.93 -34.17 -14.90
CA THR A 775 -36.32 -34.11 -13.56
C THR A 775 -36.09 -32.68 -13.06
N PHE A 776 -36.32 -31.66 -13.90
CA PHE A 776 -36.21 -30.25 -13.53
C PHE A 776 -37.44 -29.76 -12.74
N LYS A 777 -37.79 -30.46 -11.66
CA LYS A 777 -39.00 -30.24 -10.84
C LYS A 777 -39.13 -28.82 -10.27
N ASN A 778 -38.01 -28.14 -10.06
CA ASN A 778 -37.95 -26.79 -9.46
C ASN A 778 -38.01 -25.66 -10.51
N LEU A 779 -37.97 -25.98 -11.81
CA LEU A 779 -38.04 -24.99 -12.87
C LEU A 779 -39.52 -24.67 -13.18
N LYS A 780 -39.97 -23.49 -12.75
CA LYS A 780 -41.38 -23.07 -12.86
C LYS A 780 -41.69 -22.45 -14.22
N ILE A 781 -41.69 -23.27 -15.27
CA ILE A 781 -42.10 -22.87 -16.61
C ILE A 781 -43.61 -23.14 -16.80
N THR A 782 -44.37 -22.10 -17.11
CA THR A 782 -45.80 -22.18 -17.42
C THR A 782 -46.04 -21.69 -18.84
N LYS A 783 -46.78 -22.46 -19.67
CA LYS A 783 -47.16 -22.11 -21.06
C LYS A 783 -45.96 -21.83 -21.98
N ASP A 784 -45.78 -22.65 -23.00
CA ASP A 784 -44.61 -22.60 -23.88
C ASP A 784 -44.45 -21.28 -24.66
N ASN A 785 -45.58 -20.61 -24.95
CA ASN A 785 -45.59 -19.33 -25.69
C ASN A 785 -45.26 -18.09 -24.83
N GLN A 786 -45.11 -18.23 -23.50
CA GLN A 786 -44.71 -17.09 -22.65
C GLN A 786 -43.20 -16.87 -22.69
N PHE A 787 -42.76 -15.64 -22.43
CA PHE A 787 -41.33 -15.33 -22.29
C PHE A 787 -40.73 -16.03 -21.08
N PHE A 788 -39.50 -16.52 -21.24
CA PHE A 788 -38.75 -17.15 -20.17
C PHE A 788 -38.30 -16.10 -19.15
N ASN A 789 -38.70 -16.28 -17.89
CA ASN A 789 -38.35 -15.36 -16.82
C ASN A 789 -37.00 -15.76 -16.21
N PHE A 790 -35.91 -15.13 -16.68
CA PHE A 790 -34.55 -15.38 -16.17
C PHE A 790 -34.40 -15.00 -14.70
N GLU A 791 -34.93 -13.85 -14.28
CA GLU A 791 -34.85 -13.38 -12.89
C GLU A 791 -35.41 -14.39 -11.89
N LYS A 792 -36.62 -14.90 -12.15
CA LYS A 792 -37.30 -15.89 -11.29
C LYS A 792 -36.59 -17.24 -11.25
N ASN A 793 -35.87 -17.59 -12.32
CA ASN A 793 -35.20 -18.89 -12.45
C ASN A 793 -33.67 -18.80 -12.23
N GLN A 794 -33.13 -17.63 -11.88
CA GLN A 794 -31.70 -17.35 -11.81
C GLN A 794 -30.96 -18.32 -10.87
N THR A 795 -31.49 -18.52 -9.67
CA THR A 795 -30.94 -19.46 -8.67
C THR A 795 -31.00 -20.90 -9.15
N PHE A 796 -32.11 -21.32 -9.79
CA PHE A 796 -32.20 -22.66 -10.36
C PHE A 796 -31.12 -22.90 -11.42
N LEU A 797 -30.98 -21.96 -12.36
CA LEU A 797 -29.96 -22.04 -13.41
C LEU A 797 -28.56 -22.07 -12.80
N ALA A 798 -28.33 -21.37 -11.67
CA ALA A 798 -27.03 -21.32 -11.02
C ALA A 798 -26.71 -22.67 -10.40
N THR A 799 -27.61 -23.18 -9.57
CA THR A 799 -27.45 -24.47 -8.87
C THR A 799 -27.29 -25.64 -9.82
N LYS A 800 -27.90 -25.60 -11.01
CA LYS A 800 -27.78 -26.69 -12.00
C LYS A 800 -26.38 -26.84 -12.60
N LEU A 801 -25.53 -25.83 -12.51
CA LEU A 801 -24.15 -25.87 -12.97
C LEU A 801 -23.15 -26.21 -11.85
N LEU A 802 -23.57 -26.17 -10.58
CA LEU A 802 -22.65 -26.34 -9.46
C LEU A 802 -22.29 -27.81 -9.24
N ASN A 803 -21.01 -28.03 -8.94
CA ASN A 803 -20.53 -29.25 -8.30
C ASN A 803 -20.61 -29.09 -6.77
N ASP A 804 -20.16 -30.09 -6.01
CA ASP A 804 -20.09 -29.99 -4.54
C ASP A 804 -19.32 -28.73 -4.09
N GLN A 805 -20.03 -27.84 -3.38
CA GLN A 805 -19.54 -26.56 -2.89
C GLN A 805 -19.09 -26.60 -1.43
N THR A 806 -19.22 -27.74 -0.73
CA THR A 806 -19.05 -27.83 0.74
C THR A 806 -17.69 -27.25 1.16
N ALA A 807 -16.60 -27.75 0.59
CA ALA A 807 -15.26 -27.26 0.89
C ALA A 807 -14.99 -25.83 0.38
N TRP A 808 -15.65 -25.37 -0.69
CA TRP A 808 -15.42 -24.04 -1.28
C TRP A 808 -15.99 -22.91 -0.42
N LEU A 809 -17.19 -23.10 0.13
CA LEU A 809 -17.90 -22.11 0.93
C LEU A 809 -17.48 -22.10 2.41
N GLU A 810 -16.68 -23.07 2.84
CA GLU A 810 -16.14 -23.12 4.19
C GLU A 810 -15.22 -21.91 4.47
N SER A 811 -15.58 -21.13 5.48
CA SER A 811 -14.72 -20.10 6.06
C SER A 811 -14.89 -20.09 7.57
N ASN A 812 -13.78 -20.07 8.30
CA ASN A 812 -13.75 -19.87 9.76
C ASN A 812 -13.48 -18.41 10.14
N GLY A 813 -13.62 -17.47 9.19
CA GLY A 813 -13.28 -16.07 9.41
C GLY A 813 -14.14 -15.40 10.48
N VAL A 814 -15.44 -15.69 10.47
CA VAL A 814 -16.39 -15.18 11.48
C VAL A 814 -16.10 -15.76 12.86
N ASP A 815 -15.82 -17.07 12.94
CA ASP A 815 -15.53 -17.75 14.20
C ASP A 815 -14.26 -17.19 14.86
N ILE A 816 -13.19 -17.02 14.08
CA ILE A 816 -11.94 -16.42 14.56
C ILE A 816 -12.13 -14.96 15.00
N LEU A 817 -12.92 -14.18 14.26
CA LEU A 817 -13.24 -12.81 14.66
C LEU A 817 -14.04 -12.76 15.97
N ASN A 818 -14.98 -13.69 16.15
CA ASN A 818 -15.76 -13.82 17.38
C ASN A 818 -14.88 -14.27 18.56
N GLU A 819 -13.97 -15.21 18.34
CA GLU A 819 -13.01 -15.67 19.36
C GLU A 819 -12.10 -14.52 19.81
N LEU A 820 -11.52 -13.78 18.86
CA LEU A 820 -10.70 -12.61 19.16
C LEU A 820 -11.54 -11.53 19.88
N ALA A 821 -12.78 -11.31 19.46
CA ALA A 821 -13.68 -10.39 20.15
C ALA A 821 -14.01 -10.83 21.59
N ALA A 822 -14.18 -12.13 21.84
CA ALA A 822 -14.45 -12.67 23.17
C ALA A 822 -13.23 -12.53 24.11
N GLN A 823 -12.01 -12.67 23.59
CA GLN A 823 -10.78 -12.43 24.36
C GLN A 823 -10.60 -10.95 24.75
N THR A 824 -11.16 -10.01 23.97
CA THR A 824 -11.18 -8.57 24.29
C THR A 824 -12.35 -8.13 25.18
N GLN A 825 -13.26 -9.04 25.55
CA GLN A 825 -14.46 -8.75 26.34
C GLN A 825 -14.22 -8.89 27.85
N LYS A 826 -13.38 -8.03 28.41
CA LYS A 826 -13.82 -7.28 29.61
C LYS A 826 -13.54 -5.81 29.33
N PRO A 827 -14.57 -4.96 29.13
CA PRO A 827 -14.35 -3.54 29.00
C PRO A 827 -13.55 -3.09 30.22
N HIS A 828 -12.43 -2.43 29.96
CA HIS A 828 -11.56 -1.93 31.01
C HIS A 828 -12.35 -0.95 31.85
N ASN A 829 -12.77 -1.38 33.05
CA ASN A 829 -13.53 -0.54 33.93
C ASN A 829 -12.56 0.40 34.64
N PHE A 830 -12.54 1.65 34.18
CA PHE A 830 -11.68 2.69 34.75
C PHE A 830 -11.98 2.97 36.22
N PHE A 831 -13.15 2.58 36.72
CA PHE A 831 -13.48 2.68 38.13
C PHE A 831 -12.89 1.54 38.97
N ASP A 832 -12.18 0.57 38.41
CA ASP A 832 -11.58 -0.52 39.21
C ASP A 832 -10.12 -0.23 39.63
N PHE A 833 -9.56 0.89 39.17
CA PHE A 833 -8.15 1.22 39.35
C PHE A 833 -7.93 2.70 39.61
N PHE A 834 -6.88 3.06 40.34
CA PHE A 834 -6.48 4.46 40.51
C PHE A 834 -5.76 4.97 39.25
N ALA A 835 -6.22 6.08 38.66
CA ALA A 835 -5.50 6.74 37.57
C ALA A 835 -4.05 7.05 37.97
N GLY A 836 -3.09 6.87 37.05
CA GLY A 836 -1.66 6.95 37.32
C GLY A 836 -1.01 5.60 37.64
N THR A 837 -1.80 4.56 37.91
CA THR A 837 -1.32 3.18 38.05
C THR A 837 -1.31 2.42 36.73
N GLU A 838 -0.49 1.38 36.63
CA GLU A 838 -0.27 0.62 35.39
C GLU A 838 -1.53 -0.10 34.90
N ASP A 839 -2.38 -0.58 35.82
CA ASP A 839 -3.62 -1.23 35.46
C ASP A 839 -4.68 -0.24 35.00
N SER A 840 -4.67 1.00 35.49
CA SER A 840 -5.71 1.98 35.16
C SER A 840 -5.78 2.37 33.69
N LYS A 841 -4.72 2.11 32.92
CA LYS A 841 -4.53 2.55 31.52
C LYS A 841 -4.64 4.08 31.34
N ILE A 842 -4.58 4.86 32.42
CA ILE A 842 -4.62 6.32 32.43
C ILE A 842 -3.36 6.81 33.12
N SER A 843 -2.48 7.50 32.38
CA SER A 843 -1.30 8.11 33.02
C SER A 843 -1.71 9.28 33.92
N LEU A 844 -0.91 9.53 34.96
CA LEU A 844 -1.11 10.70 35.83
C LEU A 844 -1.12 11.99 34.99
N GLN A 845 -0.23 12.11 34.01
CA GLN A 845 -0.19 13.25 33.10
C GLN A 845 -1.50 13.44 32.32
N ARG A 846 -2.14 12.36 31.85
CA ARG A 846 -3.42 12.42 31.13
C ARG A 846 -4.56 12.83 32.07
N PHE A 847 -4.59 12.31 33.29
CA PHE A 847 -5.51 12.75 34.34
C PHE A 847 -5.39 14.27 34.59
N TYR A 848 -4.18 14.78 34.79
CA TYR A 848 -3.93 16.21 34.98
C TYR A 848 -4.36 17.06 33.78
N LYS A 849 -4.04 16.63 32.55
CA LYS A 849 -4.48 17.33 31.33
C LYS A 849 -6.02 17.41 31.25
N THR A 850 -6.70 16.37 31.71
CA THR A 850 -8.17 16.34 31.80
C THR A 850 -8.67 17.40 32.79
N LEU A 851 -8.11 17.47 34.00
CA LEU A 851 -8.47 18.50 34.98
C LEU A 851 -8.14 19.92 34.51
N ASN A 852 -7.02 20.15 33.82
CA ASN A 852 -6.68 21.44 33.23
C ASN A 852 -7.75 21.89 32.23
N SER A 853 -8.21 20.98 31.37
CA SER A 853 -9.26 21.28 30.41
C SER A 853 -10.59 21.58 31.10
N LEU A 854 -10.92 20.87 32.18
CA LEU A 854 -12.10 21.12 32.99
C LEU A 854 -12.07 22.49 33.70
N GLU A 855 -10.91 22.90 34.23
CA GLU A 855 -10.73 24.24 34.84
C GLU A 855 -10.99 25.38 33.83
N ILE A 856 -10.62 25.17 32.57
CA ILE A 856 -10.80 26.17 31.50
C ILE A 856 -12.23 26.19 30.97
N THR A 857 -12.81 25.01 30.74
CA THR A 857 -14.06 24.87 29.97
C THR A 857 -15.31 24.75 30.84
N ASN A 858 -15.18 24.24 32.08
CA ASN A 858 -16.30 23.86 32.94
C ASN A 858 -17.35 22.94 32.27
N ASP A 859 -16.94 22.17 31.24
CA ASP A 859 -17.84 21.27 30.50
C ASP A 859 -17.28 19.83 30.45
N PRO A 860 -17.74 18.96 31.37
CA PRO A 860 -17.33 17.56 31.38
C PRO A 860 -17.66 16.78 30.11
N LYS A 861 -18.72 17.17 29.38
CA LYS A 861 -19.11 16.49 28.13
C LYS A 861 -18.09 16.80 27.03
N SER A 862 -17.80 18.07 26.82
CA SER A 862 -16.81 18.49 25.81
C SER A 862 -15.41 18.00 26.15
N THR A 863 -14.98 18.07 27.42
CA THR A 863 -13.68 17.53 27.83
C THR A 863 -13.60 16.01 27.68
N SER A 864 -14.68 15.27 27.97
CA SER A 864 -14.75 13.82 27.76
C SER A 864 -14.54 13.43 26.30
N GLN A 865 -15.18 14.16 25.37
CA GLN A 865 -15.01 13.96 23.94
C GLN A 865 -13.59 14.31 23.50
N LEU A 866 -13.05 15.45 23.95
CA LEU A 866 -11.69 15.89 23.62
C LEU A 866 -10.61 14.92 24.11
N MET A 867 -10.79 14.33 25.30
CA MET A 867 -9.81 13.44 25.93
C MET A 867 -10.03 11.96 25.59
N CYS A 868 -11.09 11.63 24.83
CA CYS A 868 -11.51 10.25 24.54
C CYS A 868 -11.63 9.39 25.82
N LEU A 869 -12.29 9.93 26.85
CA LEU A 869 -12.53 9.25 28.13
C LEU A 869 -14.03 9.15 28.41
N PRO A 870 -14.52 8.14 29.16
CA PRO A 870 -15.93 8.04 29.51
C PRO A 870 -16.44 9.28 30.25
N LYS A 871 -17.59 9.80 29.83
CA LYS A 871 -18.20 11.00 30.43
C LYS A 871 -18.39 10.87 31.93
N GLU A 872 -18.80 9.69 32.40
CA GLU A 872 -19.01 9.41 33.82
C GLU A 872 -17.71 9.54 34.63
N LEU A 873 -16.59 9.06 34.10
CA LEU A 873 -15.28 9.12 34.75
C LEU A 873 -14.79 10.57 34.85
N VAL A 874 -14.89 11.32 33.74
CA VAL A 874 -14.51 12.75 33.70
C VAL A 874 -15.37 13.57 34.67
N ASN A 875 -16.68 13.29 34.70
CA ASN A 875 -17.58 13.96 35.63
C ASN A 875 -17.29 13.59 37.10
N TYR A 876 -16.92 12.35 37.37
CA TYR A 876 -16.51 11.90 38.70
C TYR A 876 -15.27 12.65 39.20
N TRP A 877 -14.21 12.72 38.39
CA TRP A 877 -13.01 13.50 38.72
C TRP A 877 -13.31 14.99 38.90
N TYR A 878 -14.14 15.56 38.04
CA TYR A 878 -14.55 16.97 38.14
C TYR A 878 -15.28 17.25 39.46
N THR A 879 -16.20 16.36 39.85
CA THR A 879 -16.96 16.47 41.11
C THR A 879 -16.02 16.37 42.32
N ASN A 880 -15.09 15.41 42.31
CA ASN A 880 -14.11 15.26 43.39
C ASN A 880 -13.20 16.49 43.52
N ALA A 881 -12.73 17.02 42.39
CA ALA A 881 -11.91 18.24 42.36
C ALA A 881 -12.68 19.46 42.91
N GLN A 882 -13.95 19.63 42.54
CA GLN A 882 -14.82 20.67 43.10
C GLN A 882 -15.04 20.52 44.61
N ASN A 883 -15.20 19.29 45.10
CA ASN A 883 -15.36 19.02 46.53
C ASN A 883 -14.10 19.36 47.31
N LEU A 884 -12.92 19.01 46.78
CA LEU A 884 -11.63 19.37 47.36
C LEU A 884 -11.41 20.88 47.42
N ALA A 885 -11.78 21.59 46.35
CA ALA A 885 -11.71 23.05 46.29
C ALA A 885 -12.58 23.74 47.35
N LYS A 886 -13.67 23.11 47.79
CA LYS A 886 -14.59 23.65 48.81
C LYS A 886 -14.18 23.38 50.26
N LEU A 887 -13.13 22.59 50.51
CA LEU A 887 -12.72 22.24 51.88
C LEU A 887 -12.29 23.48 52.68
N LYS A 888 -12.94 23.71 53.82
CA LYS A 888 -12.69 24.83 54.73
C LYS A 888 -11.96 24.38 56.00
N SER A 889 -11.10 25.25 56.52
CA SER A 889 -10.48 25.11 57.84
C SER A 889 -11.48 25.43 58.95
N ARG A 890 -11.12 25.12 60.21
CA ARG A 890 -11.94 25.50 61.40
C ARG A 890 -12.18 27.01 61.52
N LYS A 891 -11.37 27.84 60.85
CA LYS A 891 -11.50 29.30 60.78
C LYS A 891 -12.34 29.78 59.58
N GLY A 892 -12.98 28.87 58.83
CA GLY A 892 -13.83 29.20 57.68
C GLY A 892 -13.10 29.46 56.35
N ASN A 893 -11.77 29.61 56.36
CA ASN A 893 -10.96 29.84 55.16
C ASN A 893 -10.76 28.55 54.33
N LEU A 894 -10.62 28.67 53.02
CA LEU A 894 -10.21 27.56 52.13
C LEU A 894 -8.91 26.93 52.65
N ARG A 895 -8.90 25.59 52.78
CA ARG A 895 -7.79 24.86 53.41
C ARG A 895 -6.68 24.49 52.44
N LEU A 896 -7.03 24.14 51.19
CA LEU A 896 -6.11 23.57 50.20
C LEU A 896 -5.63 24.59 49.15
N PHE A 897 -6.37 25.69 48.98
CA PHE A 897 -6.12 26.73 47.98
C PHE A 897 -6.02 28.11 48.64
N SER A 898 -5.18 29.00 48.09
CA SER A 898 -5.04 30.37 48.60
C SER A 898 -6.25 31.23 48.25
N LEU A 899 -6.53 32.28 49.05
CA LEU A 899 -7.71 33.15 48.89
C LEU A 899 -7.81 33.84 47.51
N ASN A 900 -6.69 33.98 46.79
CA ASN A 900 -6.63 34.64 45.47
C ASN A 900 -6.89 33.68 44.29
N SER A 901 -7.18 32.39 44.54
CA SER A 901 -7.22 31.36 43.50
C SER A 901 -8.55 30.59 43.42
N SER A 902 -9.68 31.30 43.45
CA SER A 902 -11.03 30.73 43.38
C SER A 902 -11.36 29.93 42.10
N ALA A 903 -10.43 29.86 41.13
CA ALA A 903 -10.57 29.11 39.87
C ALA A 903 -9.76 27.80 39.81
N HIS A 904 -8.90 27.49 40.79
CA HIS A 904 -8.11 26.26 40.77
C HIS A 904 -8.91 25.09 41.37
N LEU A 905 -9.03 24.01 40.59
CA LEU A 905 -9.68 22.75 40.96
C LEU A 905 -8.67 21.67 41.34
N LYS A 906 -7.40 21.81 40.96
CA LYS A 906 -6.38 20.76 41.12
C LYS A 906 -5.19 21.18 41.97
N PRO A 907 -4.56 20.25 42.71
CA PRO A 907 -3.29 20.50 43.37
C PRO A 907 -2.17 20.74 42.33
N ALA A 908 -1.08 21.41 42.74
CA ALA A 908 0.04 21.72 41.84
C ALA A 908 0.70 20.43 41.29
N MET A 909 1.10 20.49 40.02
CA MET A 909 1.97 19.47 39.42
C MET A 909 3.38 19.66 39.93
N VAL A 910 4.16 18.59 39.90
CA VAL A 910 5.43 18.47 40.57
C VAL A 910 6.47 18.00 39.54
N ASP A 911 7.54 18.78 39.36
CA ASP A 911 8.35 18.73 38.14
C ASP A 911 9.85 18.46 38.40
N THR A 912 10.28 18.35 39.66
CA THR A 912 11.69 18.08 39.97
C THR A 912 12.05 16.60 39.76
N LYS A 913 13.33 16.31 39.52
CA LYS A 913 13.80 14.95 39.25
C LYS A 913 13.54 13.98 40.42
N GLU A 914 13.73 14.42 41.65
CA GLU A 914 13.47 13.60 42.85
C GLU A 914 11.98 13.38 43.08
N GLU A 915 11.15 14.37 42.75
CA GLU A 915 9.71 14.23 42.87
C GLU A 915 9.13 13.31 41.78
N LEU A 916 9.67 13.33 40.56
CA LEU A 916 9.33 12.35 39.52
C LEU A 916 9.69 10.92 39.94
N GLU A 917 10.83 10.73 40.61
CA GLU A 917 11.20 9.43 41.19
C GLU A 917 10.20 9.00 42.28
N ALA A 918 9.80 9.94 43.16
CA ALA A 918 8.80 9.68 44.18
C ALA A 918 7.40 9.40 43.60
N VAL A 919 7.00 10.07 42.50
CA VAL A 919 5.73 9.78 41.78
C VAL A 919 5.68 8.35 41.31
N ASN A 920 6.73 7.92 40.58
CA ASN A 920 6.75 6.58 40.00
C ASN A 920 6.69 5.52 41.09
N TYR A 921 7.50 5.67 42.13
CA TYR A 921 7.47 4.78 43.29
C TYR A 921 6.09 4.76 43.97
N PHE A 922 5.45 5.93 44.11
CA PHE A 922 4.15 6.05 44.76
C PHE A 922 3.06 5.27 44.02
N PHE A 923 2.93 5.45 42.71
CA PHE A 923 1.88 4.76 41.95
C PHE A 923 2.14 3.25 41.79
N GLU A 924 3.40 2.82 41.72
CA GLU A 924 3.76 1.40 41.77
C GLU A 924 3.40 0.75 43.12
N SER A 925 3.68 1.45 44.22
CA SER A 925 3.44 0.95 45.58
C SER A 925 1.96 1.02 45.94
N LEU A 926 1.25 2.08 45.52
CA LEU A 926 -0.20 2.26 45.69
C LEU A 926 -0.98 1.07 45.13
N GLN A 927 -0.65 0.62 43.93
CA GLN A 927 -1.32 -0.53 43.30
C GLN A 927 -1.15 -1.80 44.16
N LYS A 928 0.07 -2.05 44.67
CA LYS A 928 0.36 -3.22 45.51
C LYS A 928 -0.37 -3.15 46.86
N VAL A 929 -0.33 -2.00 47.52
CA VAL A 929 -0.97 -1.80 48.82
C VAL A 929 -2.49 -1.87 48.70
N ALA A 930 -3.09 -1.18 47.71
CA ALA A 930 -4.53 -1.17 47.51
C ALA A 930 -5.12 -2.56 47.22
N ARG A 931 -4.41 -3.41 46.46
CA ARG A 931 -4.83 -4.79 46.19
C ARG A 931 -4.82 -5.68 47.45
N ASN A 932 -3.87 -5.46 48.35
CA ASN A 932 -3.73 -6.28 49.56
C ASN A 932 -4.63 -5.81 50.70
N ASN A 933 -4.84 -4.50 50.84
CA ASN A 933 -5.63 -3.91 51.91
C ASN A 933 -6.23 -2.55 51.49
N PRO A 934 -7.40 -2.54 50.83
CA PRO A 934 -8.00 -1.31 50.33
C PRO A 934 -8.37 -0.31 51.45
N ALA A 935 -8.79 -0.82 52.62
CA ALA A 935 -9.13 -0.01 53.79
C ALA A 935 -7.93 0.82 54.30
N GLN A 936 -6.69 0.38 54.03
CA GLN A 936 -5.48 1.13 54.37
C GLN A 936 -5.41 2.46 53.61
N ILE A 937 -5.76 2.47 52.33
CA ILE A 937 -5.74 3.70 51.51
C ILE A 937 -6.83 4.66 51.98
N GLU A 938 -8.02 4.15 52.33
CA GLU A 938 -9.10 4.93 52.96
C GLU A 938 -8.66 5.62 54.25
N PHE A 939 -8.06 4.86 55.16
CA PHE A 939 -7.52 5.39 56.40
C PHE A 939 -6.49 6.50 56.14
N ILE A 940 -5.57 6.28 55.21
CA ILE A 940 -4.53 7.26 54.86
C ILE A 940 -5.15 8.56 54.33
N LEU A 941 -6.05 8.49 53.35
CA LEU A 941 -6.64 9.70 52.77
C LEU A 941 -7.51 10.45 53.78
N ASN A 942 -8.29 9.75 54.61
CA ASN A 942 -9.12 10.38 55.64
C ASN A 942 -8.29 11.18 56.66
N ILE A 943 -7.19 10.60 57.17
CA ILE A 943 -6.30 11.32 58.09
C ILE A 943 -5.59 12.46 57.36
N PHE A 944 -5.05 12.20 56.17
CA PHE A 944 -4.29 13.17 55.41
C PHE A 944 -5.14 14.40 55.07
N LEU A 945 -6.35 14.22 54.53
CA LEU A 945 -7.26 15.31 54.18
C LEU A 945 -7.64 16.15 55.39
N ASN A 946 -7.81 15.54 56.57
CA ASN A 946 -8.18 16.27 57.78
C ASN A 946 -7.05 17.18 58.30
N ARG A 947 -5.79 16.89 57.97
CA ARG A 947 -4.61 17.55 58.55
C ARG A 947 -3.80 18.39 57.57
N VAL A 948 -3.88 18.12 56.27
CA VAL A 948 -3.11 18.85 55.24
C VAL A 948 -3.58 20.31 55.09
N THR A 949 -2.64 21.20 54.76
CA THR A 949 -2.88 22.63 54.52
C THR A 949 -2.15 23.11 53.26
N ALA A 950 -2.60 24.23 52.67
CA ALA A 950 -1.93 24.81 51.49
C ALA A 950 -0.47 25.23 51.77
N SER A 951 -0.23 25.77 52.96
CA SER A 951 1.00 26.48 53.35
C SER A 951 2.20 25.58 53.63
N HIS A 952 1.98 24.27 53.84
CA HIS A 952 3.03 23.34 54.25
C HIS A 952 2.96 22.03 53.46
N THR A 953 4.11 21.41 53.25
CA THR A 953 4.26 20.14 52.51
C THR A 953 4.19 18.90 53.39
N GLY A 954 4.06 19.06 54.72
CA GLY A 954 3.93 17.98 55.71
C GLY A 954 2.62 18.02 56.50
N ILE A 955 2.42 17.05 57.38
CA ILE A 955 1.31 17.00 58.34
C ILE A 955 1.79 17.24 59.77
N TYR A 956 0.99 17.97 60.55
CA TYR A 956 1.33 18.39 61.91
C TYR A 956 0.53 17.63 62.96
N TYR A 957 1.21 17.26 64.04
CA TYR A 957 0.64 16.63 65.22
C TYR A 957 1.08 17.33 66.50
N ARG A 958 0.17 17.34 67.49
CA ARG A 958 0.52 17.70 68.86
C ARG A 958 1.13 16.48 69.54
N TRP A 959 2.00 16.70 70.53
CA TRP A 959 2.59 15.61 71.32
C TRP A 959 1.55 14.66 71.93
N LYS A 960 0.40 15.17 72.39
CA LYS A 960 -0.69 14.35 72.92
C LYS A 960 -1.30 13.37 71.91
N ASP A 961 -1.14 13.63 70.61
CA ASP A 961 -1.72 12.84 69.51
C ASP A 961 -0.64 11.96 68.83
N ILE A 962 0.50 11.72 69.50
CA ILE A 962 1.66 11.04 68.89
C ILE A 962 1.37 9.59 68.46
N ASN A 963 0.52 8.88 69.19
CA ASN A 963 0.12 7.52 68.83
C ASN A 963 -0.68 7.49 67.52
N GLU A 964 -1.44 8.54 67.25
CA GLU A 964 -2.19 8.68 66.00
C GLU A 964 -1.24 8.96 64.83
N LEU A 965 -0.15 9.71 65.06
CA LEU A 965 0.92 9.88 64.08
C LEU A 965 1.68 8.58 63.81
N GLU A 966 1.99 7.79 64.85
CA GLU A 966 2.63 6.47 64.71
C GLU A 966 1.76 5.55 63.84
N SER A 967 0.46 5.47 64.16
CA SER A 967 -0.50 4.68 63.39
C SER A 967 -0.67 5.16 61.96
N PHE A 968 -0.56 6.47 61.71
CA PHE A 968 -0.59 6.99 60.35
C PHE A 968 0.69 6.65 59.57
N TYR A 969 1.85 6.89 60.19
CA TYR A 969 3.15 6.61 59.57
C TYR A 969 3.31 5.13 59.23
N SER A 970 2.89 4.23 60.11
CA SER A 970 2.96 2.78 59.89
C SER A 970 2.18 2.33 58.65
N GLN A 971 1.12 3.06 58.26
CA GLN A 971 0.28 2.75 57.10
C GLN A 971 0.80 3.39 55.81
N ILE A 972 1.36 4.60 55.87
CA ILE A 972 1.77 5.35 54.66
C ILE A 972 3.22 5.11 54.24
N LYS A 973 4.08 4.64 55.15
CA LYS A 973 5.54 4.58 54.94
C LYS A 973 5.97 3.87 53.65
N ASP A 974 5.22 2.84 53.24
CA ASP A 974 5.52 2.01 52.07
C ASP A 974 5.04 2.63 50.75
N LEU A 975 4.24 3.70 50.80
CA LEU A 975 3.81 4.41 49.59
C LEU A 975 4.88 5.38 49.05
N PHE A 976 5.92 5.69 49.83
CA PHE A 976 6.97 6.60 49.40
C PHE A 976 8.36 6.01 49.70
N PRO A 977 9.40 6.37 48.94
CA PRO A 977 10.75 5.85 49.20
C PRO A 977 11.22 6.19 50.62
N ALA A 978 11.72 5.19 51.34
CA ALA A 978 12.19 5.32 52.72
C ALA A 978 13.19 6.47 52.93
N LYS A 979 14.05 6.73 51.93
CA LYS A 979 15.06 7.80 51.95
C LYS A 979 14.51 9.22 52.09
N TYR A 980 13.23 9.45 51.77
CA TYR A 980 12.63 10.78 51.80
C TYR A 980 11.86 11.07 53.10
N TRP A 981 11.51 10.07 53.90
CA TRP A 981 10.74 10.28 55.12
C TRP A 981 11.54 11.00 56.19
N HIS A 982 10.95 12.06 56.75
CA HIS A 982 11.57 12.84 57.83
C HIS A 982 10.53 13.24 58.87
N LEU A 983 10.93 13.15 60.14
CA LEU A 983 10.18 13.63 61.30
C LEU A 983 10.92 14.84 61.90
N LEU A 984 10.22 15.96 62.03
CA LEU A 984 10.73 17.18 62.64
C LEU A 984 9.98 17.47 63.95
N GLY A 985 10.69 18.00 64.94
CA GLY A 985 10.13 18.38 66.23
C GLY A 985 11.24 18.55 67.28
N GLN A 986 10.91 19.17 68.41
CA GLN A 986 11.86 19.39 69.50
C GLN A 986 12.09 18.11 70.33
N ASP A 987 13.34 17.81 70.65
CA ASP A 987 13.75 16.71 71.56
C ASP A 987 13.16 15.32 71.21
N LEU A 988 13.01 15.02 69.90
CA LEU A 988 12.36 13.79 69.41
C LEU A 988 12.86 12.50 70.07
N GLN A 989 14.18 12.32 70.17
CA GLN A 989 14.78 11.10 70.72
C GLN A 989 14.58 10.95 72.24
N LYS A 990 14.31 12.06 72.96
CA LYS A 990 14.05 12.05 74.39
C LYS A 990 12.57 11.85 74.70
N ASN A 991 11.69 12.38 73.85
CA ASN A 991 10.25 12.42 74.08
C ASN A 991 9.49 11.23 73.45
N LEU A 992 10.06 10.54 72.46
CA LEU A 992 9.47 9.34 71.86
C LEU A 992 9.78 8.09 72.71
N ASP A 993 8.75 7.28 72.98
CA ASP A 993 8.89 6.00 73.68
C ASP A 993 9.18 4.90 72.65
N ALA A 994 10.38 4.32 72.69
CA ALA A 994 10.82 3.29 71.75
C ALA A 994 9.95 2.01 71.74
N LYS A 995 9.17 1.74 72.81
CA LYS A 995 8.22 0.61 72.85
C LYS A 995 6.85 1.00 72.31
N LYS A 996 6.38 2.22 72.57
CA LYS A 996 5.03 2.67 72.15
C LYS A 996 5.00 3.26 70.74
N GLN A 997 6.07 3.90 70.30
CA GLN A 997 6.21 4.50 68.96
C GLN A 997 7.49 4.03 68.26
N PRO A 998 7.63 2.71 68.01
CA PRO A 998 8.87 2.13 67.48
C PRO A 998 9.26 2.68 66.09
N GLU A 999 8.29 2.96 65.21
CA GLU A 999 8.57 3.38 63.84
C GLU A 999 8.98 4.86 63.78
N LEU A 1000 8.28 5.74 64.51
CA LEU A 1000 8.69 7.15 64.63
C LEU A 1000 10.03 7.29 65.36
N PHE A 1001 10.30 6.46 66.37
CA PHE A 1001 11.59 6.46 67.07
C PHE A 1001 12.75 6.05 66.14
N LYS A 1002 12.55 5.03 65.29
CA LYS A 1002 13.52 4.66 64.24
C LYS A 1002 13.73 5.81 63.25
N LEU A 1003 12.64 6.44 62.80
CA LEU A 1003 12.70 7.55 61.85
C LEU A 1003 13.47 8.75 62.43
N ALA A 1004 13.24 9.09 63.71
CA ALA A 1004 13.95 10.16 64.42
C ALA A 1004 15.45 9.88 64.62
N LYS A 1005 15.86 8.60 64.69
CA LYS A 1005 17.28 8.19 64.75
C LYS A 1005 17.97 8.22 63.39
N ALA A 1006 17.23 7.95 62.31
CA ALA A 1006 17.76 7.97 60.95
C ALA A 1006 18.03 9.40 60.42
N ALA A 1007 17.49 10.42 61.07
CA ALA A 1007 17.71 11.82 60.73
C ALA A 1007 19.21 12.20 60.91
N THR A 1008 19.87 12.57 59.81
CA THR A 1008 21.30 12.91 59.75
C THR A 1008 21.65 14.26 60.39
N SER A 1009 22.93 14.51 60.71
CA SER A 1009 23.40 15.75 61.35
C SER A 1009 23.32 17.02 60.46
N LYS A 1010 22.83 16.93 59.21
CA LYS A 1010 22.73 18.04 58.25
C LYS A 1010 21.36 18.75 58.21
N HIS A 1011 20.45 18.44 59.13
CA HIS A 1011 19.08 18.95 59.09
C HIS A 1011 18.90 20.27 59.86
N SER A 1012 17.96 21.11 59.42
CA SER A 1012 17.51 22.27 60.20
C SER A 1012 16.81 21.79 61.47
N SER A 1013 17.39 22.06 62.64
CA SER A 1013 16.70 21.91 63.92
C SER A 1013 15.60 22.97 63.99
N THR A 1014 14.40 22.62 63.54
CA THR A 1014 13.24 23.50 63.68
C THR A 1014 12.81 23.49 65.14
N LYS A 1015 12.77 24.66 65.78
CA LYS A 1015 12.20 24.89 67.12
C LYS A 1015 10.67 24.92 67.07
N GLU A 1016 10.06 24.00 66.31
CA GLU A 1016 8.60 23.91 66.21
C GLU A 1016 8.08 23.09 67.40
N ASP A 1017 7.15 23.65 68.18
CA ASP A 1017 6.49 22.97 69.31
C ASP A 1017 5.64 21.75 68.87
N PHE A 1018 5.36 21.64 67.57
CA PHE A 1018 4.56 20.59 66.97
C PHE A 1018 5.44 19.60 66.20
N LEU A 1019 5.05 18.32 66.18
CA LEU A 1019 5.69 17.33 65.33
C LEU A 1019 5.21 17.48 63.90
N ARG A 1020 6.14 17.42 62.94
CA ARG A 1020 5.84 17.44 61.51
C ARG A 1020 6.42 16.23 60.82
N LEU A 1021 5.57 15.44 60.18
CA LEU A 1021 5.96 14.37 59.27
C LEU A 1021 5.90 14.89 57.82
N GLN A 1022 7.00 14.75 57.09
CA GLN A 1022 7.11 15.23 55.70
C GLN A 1022 8.05 14.37 54.86
N LEU A 1023 8.02 14.57 53.54
CA LEU A 1023 9.06 14.13 52.63
C LEU A 1023 10.09 15.26 52.44
N TYR A 1024 11.38 14.94 52.48
CA TYR A 1024 12.46 15.94 52.44
C TYR A 1024 13.64 15.46 51.61
N SER A 1025 14.16 16.36 50.77
CA SER A 1025 15.39 16.15 50.02
C SER A 1025 16.60 16.50 50.87
N ILE A 1026 17.41 15.51 51.23
CA ILE A 1026 18.69 15.74 51.89
C ILE A 1026 19.67 16.41 50.93
N LYS A 1027 19.58 16.08 49.63
CA LYS A 1027 20.47 16.57 48.59
C LYS A 1027 20.25 18.06 48.31
N ASP A 1028 18.98 18.45 48.14
CA ASP A 1028 18.59 19.79 47.70
C ASP A 1028 18.04 20.67 48.84
N GLY A 1029 18.06 20.16 50.08
CA GLY A 1029 17.83 20.95 51.30
C GLY A 1029 16.42 21.54 51.45
N HIS A 1030 15.39 20.92 50.87
CA HIS A 1030 14.01 21.41 50.93
C HIS A 1030 12.99 20.27 51.07
N ALA A 1031 11.78 20.61 51.52
CA ALA A 1031 10.69 19.66 51.65
C ALA A 1031 10.05 19.39 50.28
N LEU A 1032 9.85 18.12 49.96
CA LEU A 1032 9.27 17.68 48.68
C LEU A 1032 7.76 17.91 48.69
N ALA A 1033 7.22 18.49 47.62
CA ALA A 1033 5.78 18.61 47.43
C ALA A 1033 5.13 17.27 47.09
N ALA A 1034 5.92 16.22 46.82
CA ALA A 1034 5.47 14.86 46.55
C ALA A 1034 4.47 14.31 47.57
N PHE A 1035 4.53 14.76 48.84
CA PHE A 1035 3.57 14.30 49.83
C PHE A 1035 2.11 14.73 49.51
N LYS A 1036 1.96 15.77 48.69
CA LYS A 1036 0.67 16.23 48.15
C LYS A 1036 0.11 15.30 47.04
N PHE A 1037 0.79 14.23 46.63
CA PHE A 1037 0.20 13.20 45.75
C PHE A 1037 -1.04 12.53 46.34
N CYS A 1038 -1.17 12.51 47.67
CA CYS A 1038 -2.41 12.08 48.32
C CYS A 1038 -3.63 12.95 47.94
N LEU A 1039 -3.43 14.24 47.62
CA LEU A 1039 -4.51 15.11 47.13
C LEU A 1039 -4.94 14.72 45.70
N HIS A 1040 -3.97 14.34 44.86
CA HIS A 1040 -4.25 13.83 43.52
C HIS A 1040 -5.02 12.52 43.59
N LEU A 1041 -4.62 11.63 44.49
CA LEU A 1041 -5.34 10.38 44.75
C LEU A 1041 -6.78 10.63 45.20
N THR A 1042 -7.00 11.67 46.02
CA THR A 1042 -8.37 12.07 46.43
C THR A 1042 -9.18 12.64 45.26
N CYS A 1043 -8.56 13.39 44.34
CA CYS A 1043 -9.24 13.88 43.13
C CYS A 1043 -9.63 12.70 42.21
N ILE A 1044 -8.73 11.73 42.06
CA ILE A 1044 -8.95 10.51 41.28
C ILE A 1044 -10.15 9.72 41.86
N GLY A 1045 -10.23 9.66 43.19
CA GLY A 1045 -11.30 8.96 43.91
C GLY A 1045 -11.06 7.46 44.04
N TYR A 1046 -11.84 6.80 44.91
CA TYR A 1046 -11.72 5.36 45.13
C TYR A 1046 -12.18 4.56 43.92
N PRO A 1047 -11.49 3.43 43.64
CA PRO A 1047 -12.05 2.41 42.79
C PRO A 1047 -13.39 1.92 43.36
N ARG A 1048 -14.40 1.72 42.52
CA ARG A 1048 -15.74 1.26 42.91
C ARG A 1048 -15.80 -0.22 43.29
N SER A 1049 -14.74 -0.98 43.00
CA SER A 1049 -14.65 -2.43 43.26
C SER A 1049 -13.78 -2.81 44.46
N ILE A 1050 -13.18 -1.83 45.14
CA ILE A 1050 -12.51 -2.01 46.44
C ILE A 1050 -13.29 -1.25 47.50
#